data_AF-A0A7L7KQ40-F1
#
_entry.id   AF-A0A7L7KQ40-F1
#
_cell.length_a   1.000
_cell.length_b   1.000
_cell.length_c   1.000
_cell.angle_alpha   90.00
_cell.angle_beta   90.00
_cell.angle_gamma   90.00
#
_symmetry.space_group_name_H-M   'P 1'
#
loop_
_entity.id
_entity.type
_entity.pdbx_description
1 polymer ?
#
loop_
_entity_poly.entity_id
_entity_poly.type
_entity_poly.pdbx_seq_one_letter_code
_entity_poly.pdbx_strand_id
1 'polypeptide(L)'
;MEKYDVVIIGGGLGSLTTATYLSKRLRNVAVFEQQKDRKLESYSKRFRDSENSNFKYTFHHHDMGGVHRGDLFYEYLKQCGIANKFEFYDNFHTMIVTRDRQLVRRPNNMKDFKTYLVRRYPKQRDEIHRLFTDIMAHYKDFRVQKQARLINAEFTLSSVLIEWGDLSLRDVLEKYISDERVIDEFTLTYNSVGLQPEDINAYHYFIKWFDTFIDGNHFITTSYDQIVQTLTTEISKTREKIFMNRSIKDVIIKNDKIVKVIDDDDNVIEARHFIINMRTDEFVDRYAPKRLDIKEKFLSMYPKIEVELFVNQAYIGLNCAPEEIDMFDSQYIFSEVEDDAVRILSIINYKAYDDKACPDGKTALLVEFVDDNTPRKTKLEEVVSQLLAYFPKAKDHITLQRIGAKIPYMSSLASPEYWEGKTINDLFEIDDYSDINPFPNAYFIGSWMKPEAGITGIIQTGVEYGDIIDDLIYHGEDDDYFINHDELMNIINHQFIPNSLGKVEKNIQFFIGKDSYYIRTKGAHQRLYKGVSDISDIIIIATNETLYDLSVGNTTLDKAISNGTLEYVGSEEFLNEVMEAFDMGIEITKPITYQYVQGKWGNIIFLVQMALLLISNLLANYHYNVIIGPVTLALFGGTVYFKYRMVHKISVFEYFVLGLYFILSVLSIFIPYINEMKDAKYTLGIFSIYLLGTWLINRPLAYSYIRHDYRTDYTRTKLFVKMSGGLTFIWGMTFFVILIMDITLIRSYASLAYYMIPLSFYLSIFYPSSYITGYID
;
A
#
# COMPACT_ATOMS: atom_id res chain seq x y z
N MET A 1 15.12 8.17 24.13
CA MET A 1 14.98 8.33 22.67
C MET A 1 14.08 7.24 22.19
N GLU A 2 12.88 7.60 21.78
CA GLU A 2 11.88 6.65 21.31
C GLU A 2 12.07 6.42 19.81
N LYS A 3 11.83 5.18 19.35
CA LYS A 3 11.98 4.80 17.94
C LYS A 3 10.74 4.07 17.48
N TYR A 4 10.21 4.50 16.35
CA TYR A 4 9.04 3.92 15.70
C TYR A 4 9.35 3.67 14.23
N ASP A 5 8.60 2.76 13.60
CA ASP A 5 8.61 2.67 12.14
C ASP A 5 7.89 3.88 11.56
N VAL A 6 6.75 4.25 12.18
CA VAL A 6 5.89 5.35 11.76
C VAL A 6 5.45 6.20 12.96
N VAL A 7 5.63 7.52 12.85
CA VAL A 7 5.06 8.49 13.79
C VAL A 7 3.92 9.22 13.12
N ILE A 8 2.77 9.30 13.79
CA ILE A 8 1.56 9.95 13.29
C ILE A 8 1.30 11.16 14.19
N ILE A 9 1.16 12.34 13.58
CA ILE A 9 0.92 13.62 14.27
C ILE A 9 -0.52 14.04 13.99
N GLY A 10 -1.38 13.92 15.00
CA GLY A 10 -2.83 14.18 14.93
C GLY A 10 -3.67 12.92 14.66
N GLY A 11 -4.80 12.82 15.34
CA GLY A 11 -5.69 11.67 15.41
C GLY A 11 -6.98 11.81 14.60
N GLY A 12 -6.92 12.46 13.43
CA GLY A 12 -8.03 12.50 12.49
C GLY A 12 -8.31 11.15 11.84
N LEU A 13 -9.48 11.00 11.22
CA LEU A 13 -9.95 9.72 10.68
C LEU A 13 -8.97 9.07 9.69
N GLY A 14 -8.37 9.84 8.79
CA GLY A 14 -7.37 9.34 7.83
C GLY A 14 -6.14 8.77 8.54
N SER A 15 -5.63 9.51 9.53
CA SER A 15 -4.49 9.08 10.35
C SER A 15 -4.78 7.83 11.17
N LEU A 16 -5.96 7.72 11.78
CA LEU A 16 -6.38 6.51 12.49
C LEU A 16 -6.57 5.33 11.53
N THR A 17 -7.03 5.57 10.31
CA THR A 17 -7.13 4.54 9.27
C THR A 17 -5.76 4.01 8.87
N THR A 18 -4.80 4.91 8.60
CA THR A 18 -3.40 4.55 8.32
C THR A 18 -2.78 3.78 9.48
N ALA A 19 -2.96 4.26 10.71
CA ALA A 19 -2.49 3.59 11.92
C ALA A 19 -3.07 2.17 12.04
N THR A 20 -4.36 2.00 11.77
CA THR A 20 -5.06 0.69 11.82
C THR A 20 -4.50 -0.26 10.76
N TYR A 21 -4.30 0.23 9.53
CA TYR A 21 -3.73 -0.54 8.43
C TYR A 21 -2.33 -1.07 8.76
N LEU A 22 -1.45 -0.18 9.24
CA LEU A 22 -0.05 -0.48 9.58
C LEU A 22 0.06 -1.37 10.82
N SER A 23 -0.75 -1.12 11.84
CA SER A 23 -0.76 -1.92 13.08
C SER A 23 -1.14 -3.37 12.78
N LYS A 24 -2.10 -3.60 11.88
CA LYS A 24 -2.51 -4.94 11.44
C LYS A 24 -1.39 -5.72 10.74
N ARG A 25 -0.39 -5.00 10.22
CA ARG A 25 0.82 -5.54 9.59
C ARG A 25 2.02 -5.51 10.55
N LEU A 26 1.75 -5.38 11.85
CA LEU A 26 2.71 -5.43 12.94
C LEU A 26 3.81 -4.36 12.87
N ARG A 27 3.53 -3.23 12.20
CA ARG A 27 4.43 -2.07 12.17
C ARG A 27 4.39 -1.33 13.51
N ASN A 28 5.55 -0.83 13.94
CA ASN A 28 5.70 -0.08 15.17
C ASN A 28 5.22 1.37 14.95
N VAL A 29 3.96 1.64 15.29
CA VAL A 29 3.32 2.94 15.08
C VAL A 29 3.13 3.68 16.42
N ALA A 30 3.31 5.00 16.42
CA ALA A 30 2.89 5.88 17.51
C ALA A 30 2.05 7.05 17.01
N VAL A 31 0.90 7.29 17.63
CA VAL A 31 -0.05 8.37 17.31
C VAL A 31 0.02 9.42 18.41
N PHE A 32 0.48 10.62 18.07
CA PHE A 32 0.59 11.77 18.96
C PHE A 32 -0.62 12.68 18.81
N GLU A 33 -1.34 12.91 19.90
CA GLU A 33 -2.53 13.77 19.95
C GLU A 33 -2.55 14.59 21.25
N GLN A 34 -2.98 15.85 21.18
CA GLN A 34 -2.93 16.77 22.33
C GLN A 34 -4.17 16.64 23.24
N GLN A 35 -3.96 16.50 24.55
CA GLN A 35 -5.05 16.29 25.53
C GLN A 35 -6.03 17.46 25.69
N LYS A 36 -5.59 18.69 25.38
CA LYS A 36 -6.36 19.92 25.67
C LYS A 36 -7.61 20.04 24.81
N ASP A 37 -7.63 19.37 23.66
CA ASP A 37 -8.75 19.34 22.71
C ASP A 37 -9.75 18.20 22.95
N ARG A 38 -9.60 17.45 24.05
CA ARG A 38 -10.53 16.43 24.58
C ARG A 38 -11.59 15.92 23.60
N LYS A 39 -11.10 15.10 22.67
CA LYS A 39 -11.65 13.89 22.06
C LYS A 39 -11.04 13.86 20.65
N LEU A 40 -10.48 12.72 20.25
CA LEU A 40 -10.40 12.36 18.83
C LEU A 40 -11.64 12.91 18.13
N GLU A 41 -11.49 13.69 17.05
CA GLU A 41 -12.52 14.57 16.46
C GLU A 41 -13.96 14.18 16.85
N SER A 42 -14.61 14.90 17.78
CA SER A 42 -15.94 14.48 18.26
C SER A 42 -17.06 15.12 17.42
N TYR A 43 -17.64 14.36 16.50
CA TYR A 43 -18.83 14.77 15.74
C TYR A 43 -20.12 14.69 16.56
N SER A 44 -20.14 13.91 17.64
CA SER A 44 -21.32 13.72 18.48
C SER A 44 -21.72 14.96 19.28
N LYS A 45 -22.94 15.46 19.10
CA LYS A 45 -23.56 16.52 19.92
C LYS A 45 -24.73 16.00 20.74
N ARG A 46 -24.87 16.52 21.96
CA ARG A 46 -25.97 16.20 22.88
C ARG A 46 -26.49 17.49 23.50
N PHE A 47 -27.80 17.68 23.44
CA PHE A 47 -28.46 18.86 23.96
C PHE A 47 -29.67 18.49 24.81
N ARG A 48 -30.10 19.44 25.63
CA ARG A 48 -31.43 19.42 26.25
C ARG A 48 -32.23 20.59 25.70
N ASP A 49 -33.48 20.32 25.36
CA ASP A 49 -34.44 21.35 24.93
C ASP A 49 -35.01 22.13 26.12
N SER A 50 -35.88 23.11 25.86
CA SER A 50 -36.58 23.89 26.90
C SER A 50 -37.52 23.06 27.78
N GLU A 51 -37.94 21.88 27.31
CA GLU A 51 -38.80 20.93 28.02
C GLU A 51 -38.00 19.82 28.73
N ASN A 52 -36.67 19.97 28.82
CA ASN A 52 -35.75 19.02 29.46
C ASN A 52 -35.74 17.61 28.82
N SER A 53 -36.08 17.52 27.54
CA SER A 53 -35.92 16.33 26.70
C SER A 53 -34.51 16.27 26.11
N ASN A 54 -33.97 15.05 25.97
CA ASN A 54 -32.62 14.84 25.44
C ASN A 54 -32.65 14.73 23.91
N PHE A 55 -31.80 15.50 23.24
CA PHE A 55 -31.55 15.42 21.80
C PHE A 55 -30.10 15.01 21.55
N LYS A 56 -29.88 14.07 20.62
CA LYS A 56 -28.58 13.50 20.28
C LYS A 56 -28.39 13.50 18.77
N TYR A 57 -27.22 13.94 18.35
CA TYR A 57 -26.78 13.96 16.96
C TYR A 57 -25.41 13.31 16.92
N THR A 58 -25.35 12.01 16.62
CA THR A 58 -24.17 11.16 16.93
C THR A 58 -23.48 10.54 15.72
N PHE A 59 -24.11 10.51 14.55
CA PHE A 59 -23.56 9.83 13.37
C PHE A 59 -23.03 10.83 12.33
N HIS A 60 -22.35 10.36 11.29
CA HIS A 60 -21.90 11.21 10.19
C HIS A 60 -23.00 11.28 9.13
N HIS A 61 -23.59 12.45 8.94
CA HIS A 61 -24.84 12.60 8.20
C HIS A 61 -24.69 12.80 6.69
N HIS A 62 -23.47 12.77 6.17
CA HIS A 62 -23.25 12.67 4.72
C HIS A 62 -23.29 11.22 4.28
N ASP A 63 -23.71 11.02 3.04
CA ASP A 63 -23.77 9.69 2.44
C ASP A 63 -22.39 9.09 2.20
N MET A 64 -22.36 7.78 2.00
CA MET A 64 -21.23 6.97 1.59
C MET A 64 -21.69 5.94 0.58
N GLY A 65 -20.75 5.40 -0.18
CA GLY A 65 -21.04 4.30 -1.08
C GLY A 65 -20.03 3.19 -1.03
N GLY A 66 -20.39 2.10 -1.69
CA GLY A 66 -19.59 0.87 -1.75
C GLY A 66 -19.35 0.19 -0.42
N VAL A 67 -20.34 0.22 0.48
CA VAL A 67 -20.23 -0.35 1.83
C VAL A 67 -20.49 -1.86 1.87
N HIS A 68 -20.90 -2.48 0.77
CA HIS A 68 -21.25 -3.90 0.74
C HIS A 68 -20.16 -4.76 0.11
N ARG A 69 -20.22 -6.07 0.39
CA ARG A 69 -19.23 -7.03 -0.08
C ARG A 69 -19.14 -7.03 -1.61
N GLY A 70 -17.93 -6.82 -2.12
CA GLY A 70 -17.63 -6.75 -3.56
C GLY A 70 -17.45 -5.33 -4.07
N ASP A 71 -17.94 -4.33 -3.34
CA ASP A 71 -17.75 -2.92 -3.67
C ASP A 71 -16.37 -2.42 -3.25
N LEU A 72 -15.93 -1.30 -3.83
CA LEU A 72 -14.57 -0.83 -3.64
C LEU A 72 -14.31 -0.44 -2.17
N PHE A 73 -15.14 0.42 -1.58
CA PHE A 73 -14.93 0.92 -0.23
C PHE A 73 -14.95 -0.20 0.84
N TYR A 74 -15.78 -1.22 0.67
CA TYR A 74 -15.77 -2.43 1.50
C TYR A 74 -14.42 -3.15 1.46
N GLU A 75 -13.81 -3.30 0.28
CA GLU A 75 -12.49 -3.94 0.15
C GLU A 75 -11.39 -3.11 0.82
N TYR A 76 -11.52 -1.78 0.87
CA TYR A 76 -10.63 -0.90 1.66
C TYR A 76 -10.81 -1.11 3.17
N LEU A 77 -12.06 -1.10 3.67
CA LEU A 77 -12.34 -1.36 5.09
C LEU A 77 -11.86 -2.76 5.52
N LYS A 78 -11.87 -3.72 4.60
CA LYS A 78 -11.37 -5.08 4.83
C LYS A 78 -9.85 -5.11 5.06
N GLN A 79 -9.08 -4.24 4.39
CA GLN A 79 -7.64 -4.11 4.66
C GLN A 79 -7.33 -3.68 6.09
N CYS A 80 -8.22 -2.92 6.71
CA CYS A 80 -8.14 -2.54 8.12
C CYS A 80 -8.81 -3.57 9.06
N GLY A 81 -9.48 -4.60 8.54
CA GLY A 81 -10.22 -5.58 9.34
C GLY A 81 -11.53 -5.06 9.96
N ILE A 82 -12.08 -3.97 9.42
CA ILE A 82 -13.25 -3.26 9.98
C ILE A 82 -14.48 -3.31 9.07
N ALA A 83 -14.44 -4.03 7.95
CA ALA A 83 -15.50 -4.06 6.94
C ALA A 83 -16.91 -4.40 7.48
N ASN A 84 -17.00 -5.19 8.55
CA ASN A 84 -18.26 -5.61 9.17
C ASN A 84 -18.47 -5.01 10.58
N LYS A 85 -17.82 -3.88 10.88
CA LYS A 85 -17.89 -3.23 12.21
C LYS A 85 -18.86 -2.06 12.27
N PHE A 86 -19.37 -1.63 11.12
CA PHE A 86 -20.23 -0.45 11.00
C PHE A 86 -21.61 -0.83 10.49
N GLU A 87 -22.59 -0.08 10.97
CA GLU A 87 -24.00 -0.15 10.59
C GLU A 87 -24.30 0.94 9.56
N PHE A 88 -25.06 0.55 8.54
CA PHE A 88 -25.42 1.41 7.42
C PHE A 88 -26.92 1.39 7.20
N TYR A 89 -27.46 2.53 6.75
CA TYR A 89 -28.84 2.69 6.31
C TYR A 89 -28.85 2.96 4.81
N ASP A 90 -29.60 2.16 4.05
CA ASP A 90 -29.71 2.29 2.59
C ASP A 90 -30.62 3.47 2.22
N ASN A 91 -30.07 4.44 1.50
CA ASN A 91 -30.76 5.67 1.14
C ASN A 91 -31.07 5.72 -0.36
N PHE A 92 -32.22 5.17 -0.75
CA PHE A 92 -32.59 5.01 -2.16
C PHE A 92 -32.98 6.30 -2.88
N HIS A 93 -33.34 7.36 -2.15
CA HIS A 93 -33.76 8.63 -2.75
C HIS A 93 -33.52 9.81 -1.81
N THR A 94 -33.45 11.01 -2.40
CA THR A 94 -33.41 12.28 -1.68
C THR A 94 -34.49 13.19 -2.21
N MET A 95 -35.11 14.00 -1.35
CA MET A 95 -35.98 15.07 -1.80
C MET A 95 -35.16 16.30 -2.17
N ILE A 96 -35.32 16.76 -3.40
CA ILE A 96 -34.72 17.99 -3.89
C ILE A 96 -35.74 19.11 -3.74
N VAL A 97 -35.32 20.19 -3.09
CA VAL A 97 -36.02 21.48 -3.14
C VAL A 97 -35.41 22.26 -4.30
N THR A 98 -36.16 22.37 -5.40
CA THR A 98 -35.68 23.00 -6.62
C THR A 98 -35.62 24.52 -6.50
N ARG A 99 -34.99 25.19 -7.48
CA ARG A 99 -34.91 26.67 -7.53
C ARG A 99 -36.29 27.35 -7.47
N ASP A 100 -37.31 26.72 -8.04
CA ASP A 100 -38.71 27.16 -8.01
C ASP A 100 -39.51 26.61 -6.81
N ARG A 101 -38.81 26.14 -5.76
CA ARG A 101 -39.35 25.63 -4.49
C ARG A 101 -40.28 24.44 -4.63
N GLN A 102 -40.13 23.65 -5.69
CA GLN A 102 -40.85 22.38 -5.84
C GLN A 102 -40.09 21.25 -5.13
N LEU A 103 -40.85 20.30 -4.60
CA LEU A 103 -40.32 19.08 -4.02
C LEU A 103 -40.24 17.99 -5.10
N VAL A 104 -39.04 17.51 -5.38
CA VAL A 104 -38.79 16.49 -6.39
C VAL A 104 -38.04 15.31 -5.77
N ARG A 105 -38.63 14.11 -5.88
CA ARG A 105 -37.98 12.90 -5.41
C ARG A 105 -36.93 12.44 -6.42
N ARG A 106 -35.66 12.52 -6.06
CA ARG A 106 -34.52 12.10 -6.89
C ARG A 106 -33.98 10.75 -6.41
N PRO A 107 -33.85 9.75 -7.29
CA PRO A 107 -33.23 8.47 -6.93
C PRO A 107 -31.70 8.62 -6.75
N ASN A 108 -31.14 7.86 -5.82
CA ASN A 108 -29.70 7.87 -5.49
C ASN A 108 -28.95 6.66 -6.06
N ASN A 109 -29.48 6.03 -7.11
CA ASN A 109 -28.76 5.01 -7.87
C ASN A 109 -28.63 5.43 -9.33
N MET A 110 -27.52 5.04 -9.94
CA MET A 110 -27.08 5.38 -11.28
C MET A 110 -28.17 5.17 -12.34
N LYS A 111 -28.77 3.98 -12.36
CA LYS A 111 -29.73 3.57 -13.39
C LYS A 111 -30.99 4.43 -13.35
N ASP A 112 -31.53 4.61 -12.15
CA ASP A 112 -32.76 5.37 -11.96
C ASP A 112 -32.49 6.87 -12.03
N PHE A 113 -31.31 7.35 -11.61
CA PHE A 113 -30.91 8.75 -11.77
C PHE A 113 -30.81 9.16 -13.23
N LYS A 114 -30.19 8.31 -14.08
CA LYS A 114 -30.23 8.52 -15.54
C LYS A 114 -31.67 8.58 -16.08
N THR A 115 -32.51 7.66 -15.61
CA THR A 115 -33.92 7.59 -16.04
C THR A 115 -34.69 8.84 -15.61
N TYR A 116 -34.43 9.32 -14.40
CA TYR A 116 -34.96 10.57 -13.85
C TYR A 116 -34.54 11.76 -14.72
N LEU A 117 -33.25 11.90 -15.04
CA LEU A 117 -32.75 12.99 -15.88
C LEU A 117 -33.35 12.96 -17.28
N VAL A 118 -33.39 11.80 -17.94
CA VAL A 118 -33.96 11.67 -19.29
C VAL A 118 -35.46 12.00 -19.31
N ARG A 119 -36.21 11.65 -18.26
CA ARG A 119 -37.64 11.97 -18.15
C ARG A 119 -37.88 13.45 -17.88
N ARG A 120 -37.05 14.07 -17.03
CA ARG A 120 -37.18 15.48 -16.64
C ARG A 120 -36.66 16.43 -17.71
N TYR A 121 -35.64 16.04 -18.45
CA TYR A 121 -34.97 16.83 -19.49
C TYR A 121 -34.93 16.07 -20.83
N PRO A 122 -36.09 15.76 -21.44
CA PRO A 122 -36.15 14.91 -22.64
C PRO A 122 -35.46 15.49 -23.86
N LYS A 123 -35.22 16.81 -23.89
CA LYS A 123 -34.47 17.49 -24.96
C LYS A 123 -32.96 17.20 -24.92
N GLN A 124 -32.43 16.78 -23.76
CA GLN A 124 -31.01 16.45 -23.55
C GLN A 124 -30.78 14.94 -23.49
N ARG A 125 -31.72 14.14 -24.02
CA ARG A 125 -31.71 12.69 -23.84
C ARG A 125 -30.42 12.05 -24.36
N ASP A 126 -30.00 12.40 -25.56
CA ASP A 126 -28.88 11.73 -26.22
C ASP A 126 -27.54 12.18 -25.62
N GLU A 127 -27.46 13.45 -25.18
CA GLU A 127 -26.38 14.05 -24.40
C GLU A 127 -26.21 13.33 -23.07
N ILE A 128 -27.29 13.15 -22.31
CA ILE A 128 -27.29 12.41 -21.04
C ILE A 128 -26.84 10.96 -21.27
N HIS A 129 -27.30 10.31 -22.34
CA HIS A 129 -26.86 8.94 -22.65
C HIS A 129 -25.35 8.85 -22.96
N ARG A 130 -24.79 9.83 -23.67
CA ARG A 130 -23.34 9.89 -23.94
C ARG A 130 -22.55 10.12 -22.66
N LEU A 131 -22.93 11.13 -21.85
CA LEU A 131 -22.29 11.41 -20.57
C LEU A 131 -22.23 10.16 -19.67
N PHE A 132 -23.35 9.46 -19.51
CA PHE A 132 -23.42 8.25 -18.68
C PHE A 132 -22.66 7.05 -19.25
N THR A 133 -22.38 7.04 -20.56
CA THR A 133 -21.52 6.01 -21.17
C THR A 133 -20.08 6.22 -20.74
N ASP A 134 -19.61 7.46 -20.80
CA ASP A 134 -18.22 7.81 -20.46
C ASP A 134 -17.97 7.72 -18.95
N ILE A 135 -18.91 8.21 -18.13
CA ILE A 135 -18.92 7.99 -16.66
C ILE A 135 -18.73 6.51 -16.30
N MET A 136 -19.43 5.60 -16.99
CA MET A 136 -19.34 4.16 -16.72
C MET A 136 -18.02 3.55 -17.20
N ALA A 137 -17.42 4.08 -18.28
CA ALA A 137 -16.10 3.66 -18.72
C ALA A 137 -15.03 4.05 -17.68
N HIS A 138 -15.07 5.31 -17.23
CA HIS A 138 -14.20 5.84 -16.18
C HIS A 138 -14.34 5.09 -14.86
N TYR A 139 -15.56 4.80 -14.41
CA TYR A 139 -15.80 4.02 -13.20
C TYR A 139 -15.15 2.63 -13.26
N LYS A 140 -15.30 1.92 -14.38
CA LYS A 140 -14.73 0.56 -14.53
C LYS A 140 -13.22 0.59 -14.42
N ASP A 141 -12.60 1.53 -15.13
CA ASP A 141 -11.16 1.70 -15.15
C ASP A 141 -10.60 2.14 -13.78
N PHE A 142 -11.24 3.14 -13.14
CA PHE A 142 -10.94 3.54 -11.76
C PHE A 142 -11.03 2.37 -10.78
N ARG A 143 -12.11 1.58 -10.84
CA ARG A 143 -12.30 0.42 -9.95
C ARG A 143 -11.23 -0.64 -10.16
N VAL A 144 -10.87 -0.95 -11.41
CA VAL A 144 -9.80 -1.91 -11.73
C VAL A 144 -8.47 -1.42 -11.16
N GLN A 145 -8.12 -0.15 -11.38
CA GLN A 145 -6.90 0.45 -10.85
C GLN A 145 -6.83 0.35 -9.32
N LYS A 146 -7.90 0.78 -8.62
CA LYS A 146 -7.94 0.76 -7.15
C LYS A 146 -7.93 -0.65 -6.58
N GLN A 147 -8.60 -1.60 -7.22
CA GLN A 147 -8.52 -3.01 -6.82
C GLN A 147 -7.12 -3.60 -7.02
N ALA A 148 -6.45 -3.28 -8.13
CA ALA A 148 -5.08 -3.72 -8.39
C ALA A 148 -4.10 -3.21 -7.31
N ARG A 149 -4.25 -1.94 -6.89
CA ARG A 149 -3.46 -1.34 -5.78
C ARG A 149 -3.62 -2.13 -4.48
N LEU A 150 -4.84 -2.53 -4.11
CA LEU A 150 -5.08 -3.31 -2.89
C LEU A 150 -4.36 -4.67 -2.86
N ILE A 151 -4.08 -5.26 -4.03
CA ILE A 151 -3.46 -6.59 -4.17
C ILE A 151 -2.02 -6.53 -4.74
N ASN A 152 -1.41 -5.35 -4.82
CA ASN A 152 -0.07 -5.13 -5.40
C ASN A 152 0.08 -5.67 -6.85
N ALA A 153 -0.99 -5.60 -7.64
CA ALA A 153 -0.95 -5.90 -9.06
C ALA A 153 -0.54 -4.66 -9.87
N GLU A 154 0.11 -4.87 -11.01
CA GLU A 154 0.43 -3.79 -11.94
C GLU A 154 -0.86 -3.10 -12.43
N PHE A 155 -0.82 -1.77 -12.46
CA PHE A 155 -1.92 -0.93 -12.95
C PHE A 155 -1.39 0.25 -13.76
N THR A 156 -2.27 0.84 -14.55
CA THR A 156 -2.02 2.10 -15.26
C THR A 156 -2.79 3.23 -14.59
N LEU A 157 -2.43 4.47 -14.91
CA LEU A 157 -3.23 5.63 -14.53
C LEU A 157 -4.69 5.47 -14.99
N SER A 158 -5.62 5.90 -14.14
CA SER A 158 -7.02 5.92 -14.54
C SER A 158 -7.28 6.96 -15.63
N SER A 159 -8.05 6.57 -16.63
CA SER A 159 -8.66 7.44 -17.65
C SER A 159 -9.34 8.67 -17.04
N VAL A 160 -9.99 8.53 -15.89
CA VAL A 160 -10.67 9.66 -15.23
C VAL A 160 -9.67 10.70 -14.71
N LEU A 161 -8.50 10.29 -14.22
CA LEU A 161 -7.42 11.22 -13.87
C LEU A 161 -6.82 11.86 -15.14
N ILE A 162 -6.57 11.06 -16.17
CA ILE A 162 -5.95 11.54 -17.42
C ILE A 162 -6.84 12.56 -18.14
N GLU A 163 -8.15 12.33 -18.19
CA GLU A 163 -9.07 13.15 -18.99
C GLU A 163 -9.71 14.30 -18.20
N TRP A 164 -9.92 14.11 -16.88
CA TRP A 164 -10.69 15.05 -16.04
C TRP A 164 -9.90 15.57 -14.82
N GLY A 165 -8.62 15.22 -14.67
CA GLY A 165 -7.80 15.59 -13.52
C GLY A 165 -7.62 17.10 -13.33
N ASP A 166 -7.44 17.83 -14.43
CA ASP A 166 -7.20 19.27 -14.48
C ASP A 166 -8.46 20.10 -14.73
N LEU A 167 -9.62 19.46 -14.85
CA LEU A 167 -10.87 20.10 -15.25
C LEU A 167 -11.80 20.36 -14.06
N SER A 168 -12.57 21.44 -14.17
CA SER A 168 -13.70 21.65 -13.27
C SER A 168 -14.88 20.72 -13.63
N LEU A 169 -15.80 20.50 -12.70
CA LEU A 169 -17.03 19.77 -12.94
C LEU A 169 -17.82 20.42 -14.10
N ARG A 170 -17.83 21.75 -14.15
CA ARG A 170 -18.43 22.53 -15.25
C ARG A 170 -17.83 22.13 -16.60
N ASP A 171 -16.51 22.18 -16.73
CA ASP A 171 -15.79 21.89 -17.98
C ASP A 171 -16.10 20.48 -18.50
N VAL A 172 -16.22 19.49 -17.61
CA VAL A 172 -16.56 18.11 -18.00
C VAL A 172 -18.01 18.00 -18.45
N LEU A 173 -18.96 18.58 -17.71
CA LEU A 173 -20.39 18.47 -18.03
C LEU A 173 -20.75 19.20 -19.33
N GLU A 174 -20.13 20.36 -19.59
CA GLU A 174 -20.40 21.17 -20.79
C GLU A 174 -19.93 20.52 -22.10
N LYS A 175 -19.04 19.52 -22.05
CA LYS A 175 -18.70 18.68 -23.21
C LYS A 175 -19.93 17.95 -23.77
N TYR A 176 -20.95 17.73 -22.93
CA TYR A 176 -22.15 16.98 -23.27
C TYR A 176 -23.41 17.84 -23.23
N ILE A 177 -23.55 18.68 -22.19
CA ILE A 177 -24.82 19.27 -21.79
C ILE A 177 -24.69 20.79 -21.68
N SER A 178 -25.61 21.51 -22.32
CA SER A 178 -25.64 22.98 -22.31
C SER A 178 -26.78 23.59 -21.47
N ASP A 179 -27.64 22.75 -20.87
CA ASP A 179 -28.76 23.21 -20.04
C ASP A 179 -28.33 23.28 -18.58
N GLU A 180 -28.24 24.50 -18.05
CA GLU A 180 -27.86 24.78 -16.64
C GLU A 180 -28.63 23.92 -15.65
N ARG A 181 -29.91 23.67 -15.90
CA ARG A 181 -30.76 22.91 -14.98
C ARG A 181 -30.33 21.46 -14.84
N VAL A 182 -29.68 20.92 -15.88
CA VAL A 182 -29.14 19.55 -15.84
C VAL A 182 -27.75 19.55 -15.21
N ILE A 183 -26.93 20.57 -15.45
CA ILE A 183 -25.63 20.75 -14.78
C ILE A 183 -25.84 20.86 -13.26
N ASP A 184 -26.82 21.66 -12.84
CA ASP A 184 -27.21 21.82 -11.44
C ASP A 184 -27.55 20.49 -10.75
N GLU A 185 -28.11 19.51 -11.46
CA GLU A 185 -28.45 18.21 -10.84
C GLU A 185 -27.22 17.47 -10.29
N PHE A 186 -26.03 17.73 -10.84
CA PHE A 186 -24.77 17.16 -10.38
C PHE A 186 -24.20 17.89 -9.16
N THR A 187 -24.53 19.17 -8.94
CA THR A 187 -24.09 19.88 -7.72
C THR A 187 -24.96 19.56 -6.50
N LEU A 188 -26.14 18.97 -6.69
CA LEU A 188 -27.08 18.61 -5.61
C LEU A 188 -26.69 17.32 -4.85
N THR A 189 -25.40 17.14 -4.58
CA THR A 189 -24.84 15.99 -3.85
C THR A 189 -24.12 16.46 -2.59
N TYR A 190 -24.00 15.62 -1.55
CA TYR A 190 -23.24 15.99 -0.36
C TYR A 190 -21.78 16.28 -0.71
N ASN A 191 -21.15 17.20 0.00
CA ASN A 191 -19.80 17.74 -0.25
C ASN A 191 -19.66 18.64 -1.48
N SER A 192 -20.68 18.74 -2.34
CA SER A 192 -20.68 19.64 -3.50
C SER A 192 -21.81 20.67 -3.47
N VAL A 193 -22.92 20.38 -2.79
CA VAL A 193 -24.04 21.31 -2.67
C VAL A 193 -23.61 22.61 -2.00
N GLY A 194 -23.82 23.74 -2.68
CA GLY A 194 -23.38 25.04 -2.19
C GLY A 194 -22.11 25.58 -2.85
N LEU A 195 -21.36 24.71 -3.55
CA LEU A 195 -20.23 25.13 -4.37
C LEU A 195 -20.69 25.44 -5.79
N GLN A 196 -19.92 26.27 -6.48
CA GLN A 196 -20.09 26.53 -7.91
C GLN A 196 -19.40 25.42 -8.72
N PRO A 197 -20.00 24.89 -9.79
CA PRO A 197 -19.43 23.78 -10.56
C PRO A 197 -18.08 24.11 -11.19
N GLU A 198 -17.76 25.40 -11.40
CA GLU A 198 -16.47 25.90 -11.88
C GLU A 198 -15.36 25.78 -10.84
N ASP A 199 -15.70 25.69 -9.55
CA ASP A 199 -14.72 25.55 -8.46
C ASP A 199 -14.49 24.09 -8.05
N ILE A 200 -15.31 23.14 -8.52
CA ILE A 200 -15.26 21.72 -8.13
C ILE A 200 -14.29 20.96 -9.04
N ASN A 201 -13.30 20.26 -8.49
CA ASN A 201 -12.45 19.36 -9.29
C ASN A 201 -13.23 18.13 -9.77
N ALA A 202 -13.27 17.89 -11.08
CA ALA A 202 -14.06 16.82 -11.67
C ALA A 202 -13.58 15.41 -11.26
N TYR A 203 -12.26 15.17 -11.27
CA TYR A 203 -11.70 13.87 -10.88
C TYR A 203 -12.10 13.47 -9.45
N HIS A 204 -11.91 14.34 -8.46
CA HIS A 204 -12.29 14.06 -7.08
C HIS A 204 -13.80 13.96 -6.87
N TYR A 205 -14.58 14.81 -7.56
CA TYR A 205 -16.04 14.73 -7.54
C TYR A 205 -16.55 13.37 -8.04
N PHE A 206 -16.03 12.88 -9.18
CA PHE A 206 -16.52 11.64 -9.77
C PHE A 206 -16.13 10.40 -8.96
N ILE A 207 -15.02 10.43 -8.18
CA ILE A 207 -14.73 9.37 -7.20
C ILE A 207 -15.89 9.21 -6.22
N LYS A 208 -16.31 10.30 -5.58
CA LYS A 208 -17.45 10.29 -4.65
C LYS A 208 -18.74 9.87 -5.34
N TRP A 209 -18.96 10.42 -6.53
CA TRP A 209 -20.18 10.18 -7.28
C TRP A 209 -20.30 8.70 -7.71
N PHE A 210 -19.18 8.07 -8.08
CA PHE A 210 -19.12 6.63 -8.35
C PHE A 210 -19.51 5.81 -7.13
N ASP A 211 -18.90 6.09 -5.98
CA ASP A 211 -19.22 5.40 -4.73
C ASP A 211 -20.73 5.52 -4.46
N THR A 212 -21.24 6.75 -4.43
CA THR A 212 -22.63 7.04 -4.05
C THR A 212 -23.68 6.51 -5.05
N PHE A 213 -23.51 6.74 -6.35
CA PHE A 213 -24.56 6.41 -7.33
C PHE A 213 -24.37 5.04 -7.97
N ILE A 214 -23.15 4.54 -8.11
CA ILE A 214 -22.88 3.25 -8.77
C ILE A 214 -22.83 2.13 -7.74
N ASP A 215 -22.03 2.30 -6.69
CA ASP A 215 -21.86 1.26 -5.66
C ASP A 215 -22.99 1.30 -4.61
N GLY A 216 -23.71 2.42 -4.48
CA GLY A 216 -24.90 2.56 -3.64
C GLY A 216 -24.80 3.73 -2.67
N ASN A 217 -25.94 4.29 -2.24
CA ASN A 217 -25.98 5.43 -1.32
C ASN A 217 -26.44 4.97 0.07
N HIS A 218 -25.61 5.21 1.08
CA HIS A 218 -25.85 4.77 2.44
C HIS A 218 -25.46 5.84 3.46
N PHE A 219 -26.19 5.94 4.57
CA PHE A 219 -25.72 6.67 5.75
C PHE A 219 -25.05 5.70 6.73
N ILE A 220 -23.91 6.09 7.29
CA ILE A 220 -23.35 5.36 8.45
C ILE A 220 -24.10 5.79 9.69
N THR A 221 -24.87 4.87 10.27
CA THR A 221 -25.66 5.12 11.49
C THR A 221 -24.87 4.78 12.74
N THR A 222 -23.74 4.08 12.60
CA THR A 222 -22.74 3.97 13.68
C THR A 222 -22.24 5.35 14.07
N SER A 223 -22.25 5.66 15.37
CA SER A 223 -21.80 6.98 15.83
C SER A 223 -20.32 7.20 15.53
N TYR A 224 -19.94 8.44 15.25
CA TYR A 224 -18.53 8.77 14.97
C TYR A 224 -17.60 8.37 16.12
N ASP A 225 -18.04 8.60 17.38
CA ASP A 225 -17.31 8.19 18.57
C ASP A 225 -17.06 6.66 18.58
N GLN A 226 -18.00 5.84 18.08
CA GLN A 226 -17.84 4.39 17.94
C GLN A 226 -16.92 3.99 16.78
N ILE A 227 -16.94 4.72 15.65
CA ILE A 227 -16.02 4.49 14.53
C ILE A 227 -14.58 4.68 15.02
N VAL A 228 -14.32 5.81 15.65
CA VAL A 228 -13.03 6.15 16.26
C VAL A 228 -12.63 5.09 17.28
N GLN A 229 -13.52 4.74 18.21
CA GLN A 229 -13.26 3.71 19.21
C GLN A 229 -12.90 2.37 18.57
N THR A 230 -13.57 2.00 17.47
CA THR A 230 -13.28 0.77 16.73
C THR A 230 -11.87 0.80 16.17
N LEU A 231 -11.48 1.87 15.47
CA LEU A 231 -10.12 2.04 14.94
C LEU A 231 -9.07 2.00 16.05
N THR A 232 -9.25 2.79 17.12
CA THR A 232 -8.36 2.81 18.29
C THR A 232 -8.24 1.43 18.95
N THR A 233 -9.34 0.67 19.02
CA THR A 233 -9.34 -0.69 19.58
C THR A 233 -8.57 -1.65 18.68
N GLU A 234 -8.77 -1.60 17.36
CA GLU A 234 -8.03 -2.43 16.41
C GLU A 234 -6.53 -2.13 16.44
N ILE A 235 -6.15 -0.86 16.55
CA ILE A 235 -4.76 -0.41 16.72
C ILE A 235 -4.17 -1.00 18.01
N SER A 236 -4.87 -0.89 19.13
CA SER A 236 -4.35 -1.28 20.45
C SER A 236 -4.25 -2.80 20.68
N LYS A 237 -4.77 -3.63 19.77
CA LYS A 237 -4.65 -5.11 19.88
C LYS A 237 -3.21 -5.58 19.75
N THR A 238 -2.39 -4.87 18.99
CA THR A 238 -1.04 -5.32 18.66
C THR A 238 0.01 -4.78 19.63
N ARG A 239 -0.18 -3.59 20.23
CA ARG A 239 0.72 -3.00 21.24
C ARG A 239 0.02 -2.09 22.25
N GLU A 240 0.42 -2.18 23.53
CA GLU A 240 -0.18 -1.45 24.66
C GLU A 240 0.02 0.09 24.65
N LYS A 241 0.90 0.63 23.79
CA LYS A 241 1.35 2.04 23.85
C LYS A 241 1.43 2.71 22.47
N ILE A 242 0.32 2.73 21.74
CA ILE A 242 0.28 3.40 20.42
C ILE A 242 -0.19 4.85 20.54
N PHE A 243 -1.12 5.15 21.45
CA PHE A 243 -1.66 6.51 21.62
C PHE A 243 -0.87 7.30 22.66
N MET A 244 -0.20 8.36 22.20
CA MET A 244 0.61 9.28 22.98
C MET A 244 -0.16 10.56 23.22
N ASN A 245 -0.48 10.81 24.48
CA ASN A 245 -1.11 12.06 24.90
C ASN A 245 -0.06 13.16 25.08
N ARG A 246 0.60 13.55 23.98
CA ARG A 246 1.73 14.48 23.93
C ARG A 246 1.64 15.30 22.65
N SER A 247 2.00 16.58 22.72
CA SER A 247 1.98 17.47 21.56
C SER A 247 3.37 17.55 20.93
N ILE A 248 3.46 17.58 19.60
CA ILE A 248 4.74 17.82 18.92
C ILE A 248 5.05 19.32 18.92
N LYS A 249 6.16 19.67 19.56
CA LYS A 249 6.68 21.04 19.70
C LYS A 249 7.58 21.44 18.53
N ASP A 250 8.42 20.53 18.03
CA ASP A 250 9.37 20.82 16.96
C ASP A 250 9.59 19.62 16.03
N VAL A 251 9.91 19.89 14.76
CA VAL A 251 10.16 18.89 13.71
C VAL A 251 11.51 19.17 13.07
N ILE A 252 12.44 18.23 13.23
CA ILE A 252 13.82 18.41 12.77
C ILE A 252 13.99 17.83 11.37
N ILE A 253 14.13 18.72 10.39
CA ILE A 253 14.32 18.39 8.97
C ILE A 253 15.79 18.52 8.58
N LYS A 254 16.32 17.53 7.86
CA LYS A 254 17.66 17.57 7.25
C LYS A 254 17.60 16.98 5.85
N ASN A 255 18.19 17.67 4.87
CA ASN A 255 18.20 17.25 3.47
C ASN A 255 16.80 16.84 2.97
N ASP A 256 15.81 17.72 3.21
CA ASP A 256 14.39 17.48 2.86
C ASP A 256 13.75 16.23 3.48
N LYS A 257 14.35 15.65 4.52
CA LYS A 257 13.81 14.50 5.24
C LYS A 257 13.52 14.86 6.69
N ILE A 258 12.37 14.44 7.22
CA ILE A 258 12.11 14.54 8.66
C ILE A 258 12.94 13.47 9.37
N VAL A 259 13.86 13.87 10.23
CA VAL A 259 14.76 12.94 10.94
C VAL A 259 14.21 12.57 12.31
N LYS A 260 13.61 13.54 13.01
CA LYS A 260 13.07 13.36 14.36
C LYS A 260 12.09 14.46 14.71
N VAL A 261 11.23 14.19 15.68
CA VAL A 261 10.32 15.16 16.30
C VAL A 261 10.61 15.29 17.79
N ILE A 262 10.25 16.44 18.35
CA ILE A 262 10.41 16.76 19.77
C ILE A 262 9.03 17.06 20.34
N ASP A 263 8.65 16.40 21.42
CA ASP A 263 7.38 16.65 22.10
C ASP A 263 7.44 17.84 23.08
N ASP A 264 6.32 18.14 23.73
CA ASP A 264 6.18 19.21 24.72
C ASP A 264 6.95 18.96 26.03
N ASP A 265 7.35 17.72 26.29
CA ASP A 265 8.20 17.30 27.41
C ASP A 265 9.70 17.22 27.02
N ASP A 266 10.08 17.76 25.86
CA ASP A 266 11.44 17.74 25.28
C ASP A 266 12.00 16.32 25.02
N ASN A 267 11.14 15.30 24.92
CA ASN A 267 11.57 13.96 24.48
C ASN A 267 11.85 13.95 22.99
N VAL A 268 12.88 13.20 22.60
CA VAL A 268 13.26 12.99 21.20
C VAL A 268 12.68 11.69 20.67
N ILE A 269 11.93 11.79 19.58
CA ILE A 269 11.29 10.68 18.89
C ILE A 269 11.82 10.58 17.45
N GLU A 270 12.33 9.41 17.07
CA GLU A 270 12.80 9.09 15.72
C GLU A 270 11.83 8.12 15.03
N ALA A 271 11.61 8.31 13.74
CA ALA A 271 10.84 7.38 12.91
C ALA A 271 11.36 7.32 11.47
N ARG A 272 11.06 6.22 10.77
CA ARG A 272 11.38 6.08 9.34
C ARG A 272 10.43 6.96 8.51
N HIS A 273 9.13 6.87 8.79
CA HIS A 273 8.08 7.62 8.11
C HIS A 273 7.21 8.43 9.10
N PHE A 274 6.59 9.49 8.59
CA PHE A 274 5.72 10.39 9.36
C PHE A 274 4.37 10.57 8.66
N ILE A 275 3.27 10.45 9.39
CA ILE A 275 1.94 10.88 8.92
C ILE A 275 1.61 12.19 9.60
N ILE A 276 1.19 13.20 8.85
CA ILE A 276 0.93 14.54 9.36
C ILE A 276 -0.53 14.90 9.07
N ASN A 277 -1.36 14.92 10.11
CA ASN A 277 -2.75 15.33 10.03
C ASN A 277 -2.90 16.85 10.16
N MET A 278 -2.34 17.59 9.21
CA MET A 278 -2.30 19.05 9.19
C MET A 278 -2.26 19.53 7.75
N ARG A 279 -2.76 20.73 7.47
CA ARG A 279 -2.53 21.34 6.16
C ARG A 279 -1.06 21.65 5.96
N THR A 280 -0.59 21.54 4.73
CA THR A 280 0.83 21.76 4.40
C THR A 280 1.28 23.19 4.72
N ASP A 281 0.46 24.21 4.45
CA ASP A 281 0.77 25.59 4.78
C ASP A 281 0.83 25.86 6.29
N GLU A 282 -0.11 25.30 7.06
CA GLU A 282 -0.10 25.37 8.53
C GLU A 282 1.14 24.68 9.12
N PHE A 283 1.56 23.57 8.54
CA PHE A 283 2.79 22.87 8.93
C PHE A 283 4.03 23.74 8.66
N VAL A 284 4.10 24.39 7.49
CA VAL A 284 5.19 25.32 7.16
C VAL A 284 5.21 26.46 8.17
N ASP A 285 4.07 27.09 8.45
CA ASP A 285 3.98 28.21 9.38
C ASP A 285 4.44 27.83 10.80
N ARG A 286 4.14 26.60 11.23
CA ARG A 286 4.46 26.13 12.58
C ARG A 286 5.88 25.57 12.73
N TYR A 287 6.32 24.73 11.79
CA TYR A 287 7.53 23.91 11.95
C TYR A 287 8.62 24.21 10.93
N ALA A 288 8.30 24.85 9.80
CA ALA A 288 9.27 25.12 8.75
C ALA A 288 9.12 26.53 8.12
N PRO A 289 9.07 27.62 8.90
CA PRO A 289 8.67 28.95 8.42
C PRO A 289 9.62 29.56 7.36
N LYS A 290 10.77 28.93 7.10
CA LYS A 290 11.72 29.31 6.04
C LYS A 290 11.44 28.64 4.69
N ARG A 291 10.53 27.66 4.63
CA ARG A 291 10.21 26.88 3.42
C ARG A 291 8.97 27.43 2.72
N LEU A 292 9.07 28.69 2.28
CA LEU A 292 7.98 29.36 1.57
C LEU A 292 7.65 28.68 0.24
N ASP A 293 8.63 28.01 -0.39
CA ASP A 293 8.46 27.20 -1.59
C ASP A 293 7.40 26.09 -1.42
N ILE A 294 7.39 25.42 -0.27
CA ILE A 294 6.40 24.38 0.04
C ILE A 294 5.00 25.00 0.18
N LYS A 295 4.92 26.17 0.83
CA LYS A 295 3.64 26.88 1.04
C LYS A 295 3.08 27.39 -0.28
N GLU A 296 3.91 27.97 -1.14
CA GLU A 296 3.52 28.45 -2.46
C GLU A 296 2.99 27.31 -3.35
N LYS A 297 3.68 26.15 -3.36
CA LYS A 297 3.21 24.95 -4.07
C LYS A 297 1.85 24.47 -3.57
N PHE A 298 1.65 24.46 -2.25
CA PHE A 298 0.36 24.07 -1.67
C PHE A 298 -0.75 25.05 -2.07
N LEU A 299 -0.47 26.36 -2.06
CA LEU A 299 -1.46 27.38 -2.45
C LEU A 299 -1.79 27.33 -3.95
N SER A 300 -0.90 26.87 -4.82
CA SER A 300 -1.25 26.66 -6.23
C SER A 300 -2.14 25.42 -6.45
N MET A 301 -2.01 24.39 -5.60
CA MET A 301 -2.91 23.24 -5.59
C MET A 301 -4.29 23.56 -5.00
N TYR A 302 -4.35 24.48 -4.03
CA TYR A 302 -5.57 24.87 -3.32
C TYR A 302 -5.78 26.40 -3.34
N PRO A 303 -5.95 27.02 -4.52
CA PRO A 303 -5.97 28.48 -4.66
C PRO A 303 -7.14 29.15 -3.93
N LYS A 304 -8.21 28.41 -3.66
CA LYS A 304 -9.42 28.91 -2.99
C LYS A 304 -9.35 28.79 -1.47
N ILE A 305 -8.27 28.27 -0.90
CA ILE A 305 -8.21 28.00 0.54
C ILE A 305 -8.16 29.26 1.41
N GLU A 306 -7.83 30.41 0.80
CA GLU A 306 -7.88 31.74 1.43
C GLU A 306 -9.27 32.40 1.30
N VAL A 307 -10.18 31.84 0.48
CA VAL A 307 -11.55 32.34 0.37
C VAL A 307 -12.33 31.89 1.60
N GLU A 308 -12.82 32.85 2.38
CA GLU A 308 -13.61 32.63 3.59
C GLU A 308 -15.05 32.16 3.26
N LEU A 309 -15.19 30.96 2.71
CA LEU A 309 -16.47 30.25 2.60
C LEU A 309 -16.58 29.21 3.72
N PHE A 310 -17.71 29.19 4.43
CA PHE A 310 -17.92 28.26 5.54
C PHE A 310 -19.23 27.50 5.38
N VAL A 311 -19.26 26.28 5.91
CA VAL A 311 -20.49 25.54 6.18
C VAL A 311 -20.66 25.44 7.69
N ASN A 312 -21.90 25.54 8.14
CA ASN A 312 -22.26 25.34 9.53
C ASN A 312 -23.58 24.58 9.64
N GLN A 313 -23.89 24.16 10.87
CA GLN A 313 -25.01 23.30 11.20
C GLN A 313 -25.88 23.97 12.26
N ALA A 314 -27.19 23.87 12.11
CA ALA A 314 -28.16 24.17 13.15
C ALA A 314 -28.86 22.89 13.60
N TYR A 315 -28.82 22.63 14.91
CA TYR A 315 -29.51 21.53 15.57
C TYR A 315 -30.85 22.04 16.09
N ILE A 316 -31.92 21.59 15.47
CA ILE A 316 -33.30 22.02 15.77
C ILE A 316 -34.07 20.83 16.33
N GLY A 317 -34.69 21.00 17.49
CA GLY A 317 -35.56 19.99 18.09
C GLY A 317 -37.00 20.48 18.13
N LEU A 318 -37.92 19.61 17.73
CA LEU A 318 -39.36 19.86 17.71
C LEU A 318 -40.06 18.95 18.71
N ASN A 319 -41.09 19.45 19.38
CA ASN A 319 -41.93 18.68 20.29
C ASN A 319 -43.11 17.96 19.62
N CYS A 320 -43.06 17.80 18.29
CA CYS A 320 -44.08 17.13 17.48
C CYS A 320 -43.45 16.10 16.53
N ALA A 321 -44.30 15.27 15.93
CA ALA A 321 -43.93 14.35 14.86
C ALA A 321 -43.66 15.13 13.54
N PRO A 322 -42.85 14.59 12.62
CA PRO A 322 -42.48 15.29 11.38
C PRO A 322 -43.68 15.53 10.44
N GLU A 323 -44.69 14.66 10.47
CA GLU A 323 -45.90 14.81 9.66
C GLU A 323 -46.75 16.02 10.09
N GLU A 324 -46.67 16.43 11.36
CA GLU A 324 -47.40 17.60 11.88
C GLU A 324 -46.89 18.92 11.28
N ILE A 325 -45.66 18.92 10.76
CA ILE A 325 -45.03 20.07 10.10
C ILE A 325 -44.97 19.93 8.56
N ASP A 326 -45.72 18.99 7.99
CA ASP A 326 -45.70 18.65 6.55
C ASP A 326 -44.33 18.15 6.03
N MET A 327 -43.49 17.57 6.90
CA MET A 327 -42.23 16.96 6.51
C MET A 327 -42.41 15.44 6.35
N PHE A 328 -42.56 14.98 5.11
CA PHE A 328 -42.88 13.58 4.78
C PHE A 328 -41.66 12.72 4.39
N ASP A 329 -40.53 13.36 4.11
CA ASP A 329 -39.28 12.67 3.79
C ASP A 329 -38.23 12.94 4.86
N SER A 330 -37.21 12.10 4.90
CA SER A 330 -36.18 12.15 5.94
C SER A 330 -34.95 12.95 5.55
N GLN A 331 -34.83 13.33 4.28
CA GLN A 331 -33.68 14.04 3.75
C GLN A 331 -34.10 14.98 2.62
N TYR A 332 -33.68 16.25 2.75
CA TYR A 332 -33.86 17.30 1.77
C TYR A 332 -32.51 17.88 1.38
N ILE A 333 -32.28 18.10 0.09
CA ILE A 333 -31.15 18.87 -0.47
C ILE A 333 -31.73 20.06 -1.24
N PHE A 334 -31.13 21.23 -1.06
CA PHE A 334 -31.65 22.49 -1.56
C PHE A 334 -30.83 22.98 -2.75
N SER A 335 -31.51 23.27 -3.86
CA SER A 335 -30.95 24.11 -4.91
C SER A 335 -30.78 25.54 -4.40
N GLU A 336 -29.94 26.30 -5.08
CA GLU A 336 -29.81 27.74 -4.84
C GLU A 336 -31.10 28.47 -5.23
N VAL A 337 -31.72 29.14 -4.26
CA VAL A 337 -32.93 29.95 -4.43
C VAL A 337 -32.55 31.40 -4.19
N GLU A 338 -32.71 32.27 -5.20
CA GLU A 338 -32.22 33.65 -5.18
C GLU A 338 -32.83 34.50 -4.04
N ASP A 339 -34.10 34.26 -3.68
CA ASP A 339 -34.83 35.02 -2.67
C ASP A 339 -34.59 34.54 -1.23
N ASP A 340 -33.73 33.53 -1.03
CA ASP A 340 -33.45 33.00 0.31
C ASP A 340 -32.45 33.88 1.05
N ALA A 341 -32.78 34.24 2.29
CA ALA A 341 -31.90 35.04 3.14
C ALA A 341 -30.66 34.25 3.61
N VAL A 342 -30.81 32.93 3.72
CA VAL A 342 -29.73 32.00 4.06
C VAL A 342 -29.76 30.85 3.09
N ARG A 343 -28.61 30.53 2.50
CA ARG A 343 -28.46 29.35 1.64
C ARG A 343 -28.44 28.08 2.49
N ILE A 344 -29.61 27.47 2.69
CA ILE A 344 -29.73 26.12 3.23
C ILE A 344 -29.18 25.14 2.18
N LEU A 345 -28.41 24.16 2.63
CA LEU A 345 -27.80 23.12 1.81
C LEU A 345 -28.57 21.81 1.94
N SER A 346 -28.84 21.41 3.18
CA SER A 346 -29.54 20.16 3.48
C SER A 346 -30.36 20.25 4.77
N ILE A 347 -31.41 19.43 4.85
CA ILE A 347 -32.16 19.17 6.09
C ILE A 347 -32.31 17.67 6.25
N ILE A 348 -31.97 17.17 7.43
CA ILE A 348 -32.05 15.74 7.77
C ILE A 348 -32.94 15.57 8.99
N ASN A 349 -33.95 14.72 8.86
CA ASN A 349 -34.67 14.18 10.01
C ASN A 349 -33.80 13.11 10.68
N TYR A 350 -33.02 13.53 11.67
CA TYR A 350 -32.05 12.68 12.34
C TYR A 350 -32.70 11.47 13.02
N LYS A 351 -33.92 11.63 13.55
CA LYS A 351 -34.66 10.54 14.21
C LYS A 351 -35.03 9.42 13.23
N ALA A 352 -35.18 9.72 11.94
CA ALA A 352 -35.50 8.70 10.94
C ALA A 352 -34.35 7.70 10.70
N TYR A 353 -33.12 8.05 11.08
CA TYR A 353 -31.93 7.21 10.92
C TYR A 353 -31.37 6.71 12.26
N ASP A 354 -31.66 7.42 13.36
CA ASP A 354 -31.33 7.01 14.72
C ASP A 354 -32.53 7.26 15.64
N ASP A 355 -33.26 6.19 15.98
CA ASP A 355 -34.40 6.24 16.89
C ASP A 355 -34.05 6.84 18.27
N LYS A 356 -32.77 6.82 18.66
CA LYS A 356 -32.26 7.36 19.94
C LYS A 356 -31.94 8.86 19.86
N ALA A 357 -32.11 9.50 18.71
CA ALA A 357 -31.84 10.91 18.50
C ALA A 357 -32.70 11.80 19.41
N CYS A 358 -33.98 11.46 19.62
CA CYS A 358 -34.86 12.15 20.56
C CYS A 358 -36.04 11.25 21.00
N PRO A 359 -36.81 11.60 22.05
CA PRO A 359 -37.97 10.82 22.51
C PRO A 359 -39.05 10.62 21.43
N ASP A 360 -39.96 9.67 21.65
CA ASP A 360 -41.09 9.43 20.75
C ASP A 360 -42.06 10.60 20.71
N GLY A 361 -42.64 10.84 19.54
CA GLY A 361 -43.48 12.01 19.27
C GLY A 361 -42.71 13.33 19.12
N LYS A 362 -41.37 13.31 19.13
CA LYS A 362 -40.51 14.47 18.87
C LYS A 362 -39.71 14.27 17.58
N THR A 363 -39.20 15.37 17.02
CA THR A 363 -38.38 15.38 15.80
C THR A 363 -37.05 16.07 16.04
N ALA A 364 -35.94 15.44 15.64
CA ALA A 364 -34.61 16.03 15.67
C ALA A 364 -34.18 16.37 14.24
N LEU A 365 -34.05 17.66 13.93
CA LEU A 365 -33.59 18.13 12.62
C LEU A 365 -32.14 18.59 12.72
N LEU A 366 -31.36 18.28 11.68
CA LEU A 366 -30.06 18.89 11.39
C LEU A 366 -30.20 19.70 10.10
N VAL A 367 -29.90 20.99 10.18
CA VAL A 367 -29.95 21.92 9.04
C VAL A 367 -28.53 22.35 8.70
N GLU A 368 -28.06 22.04 7.50
CA GLU A 368 -26.78 22.55 6.98
C GLU A 368 -27.01 23.78 6.13
N PHE A 369 -26.11 24.76 6.25
CA PHE A 369 -26.20 26.03 5.54
C PHE A 369 -24.82 26.63 5.28
N VAL A 370 -24.74 27.51 4.27
CA VAL A 370 -23.56 28.35 4.04
C VAL A 370 -23.51 29.44 5.11
N ASP A 371 -22.41 29.49 5.84
CA ASP A 371 -22.15 30.43 6.93
C ASP A 371 -21.15 31.51 6.49
N ASP A 372 -21.17 32.61 7.22
CA ASP A 372 -20.35 33.79 6.99
C ASP A 372 -19.82 34.33 8.33
N ASN A 373 -19.37 35.58 8.37
CA ASN A 373 -18.84 36.20 9.58
C ASN A 373 -19.92 36.84 10.48
N THR A 374 -21.20 36.61 10.21
CA THR A 374 -22.31 37.06 11.04
C THR A 374 -22.24 36.47 12.45
N PRO A 375 -22.56 37.22 13.51
CA PRO A 375 -22.58 36.70 14.87
C PRO A 375 -23.47 35.46 15.01
N ARG A 376 -22.94 34.42 15.69
CA ARG A 376 -23.58 33.09 15.84
C ARG A 376 -25.07 33.13 16.23
N LYS A 377 -25.45 34.06 17.11
CA LYS A 377 -26.84 34.20 17.55
C LYS A 377 -27.74 34.72 16.42
N THR A 378 -27.32 35.80 15.77
CA THR A 378 -28.04 36.40 14.63
C THR A 378 -28.15 35.41 13.48
N LYS A 379 -27.06 34.73 13.13
CA LYS A 379 -27.08 33.71 12.08
C LYS A 379 -28.06 32.57 12.39
N LEU A 380 -28.12 32.09 13.64
CA LEU A 380 -29.08 31.07 14.04
C LEU A 380 -30.53 31.55 13.87
N GLU A 381 -30.84 32.80 14.21
CA GLU A 381 -32.17 33.39 14.00
C GLU A 381 -32.53 33.47 12.51
N GLU A 382 -31.58 33.83 11.65
CA GLU A 382 -31.74 33.84 10.18
C GLU A 382 -31.99 32.43 9.62
N VAL A 383 -31.20 31.44 10.04
CA VAL A 383 -31.34 30.03 9.62
C VAL A 383 -32.69 29.47 10.05
N VAL A 384 -33.12 29.72 11.29
CA VAL A 384 -34.43 29.28 11.78
C VAL A 384 -35.55 29.98 11.01
N SER A 385 -35.42 31.26 10.71
CA SER A 385 -36.41 31.98 9.90
C SER A 385 -36.52 31.40 8.49
N GLN A 386 -35.39 31.05 7.88
CA GLN A 386 -35.37 30.40 6.56
C GLN A 386 -35.96 28.98 6.61
N LEU A 387 -35.66 28.19 7.65
CA LEU A 387 -36.29 26.89 7.88
C LEU A 387 -37.82 27.03 7.95
N LEU A 388 -38.33 28.03 8.66
CA LEU A 388 -39.77 28.30 8.78
C LEU A 388 -40.41 28.81 7.50
N ALA A 389 -39.64 29.37 6.55
CA ALA A 389 -40.16 29.71 5.23
C ALA A 389 -40.55 28.45 4.43
N TYR A 390 -39.82 27.34 4.64
CA TYR A 390 -40.10 26.05 4.02
C TYR A 390 -41.08 25.19 4.85
N PHE A 391 -40.96 25.21 6.17
CA PHE A 391 -41.80 24.43 7.10
C PHE A 391 -42.49 25.36 8.11
N PRO A 392 -43.47 26.17 7.68
CA PRO A 392 -44.07 27.22 8.52
C PRO A 392 -44.79 26.68 9.76
N LYS A 393 -45.33 25.46 9.68
CA LYS A 393 -45.97 24.77 10.80
C LYS A 393 -45.01 24.44 11.95
N ALA A 394 -43.70 24.39 11.70
CA ALA A 394 -42.72 24.11 12.76
C ALA A 394 -42.58 25.24 13.79
N LYS A 395 -43.05 26.46 13.48
CA LYS A 395 -42.84 27.67 14.29
C LYS A 395 -43.20 27.50 15.77
N ASP A 396 -44.34 26.88 16.05
CA ASP A 396 -44.86 26.72 17.40
C ASP A 396 -44.35 25.45 18.10
N HIS A 397 -43.55 24.64 17.40
CA HIS A 397 -43.05 23.34 17.88
C HIS A 397 -41.55 23.33 18.22
N ILE A 398 -40.79 24.37 17.86
CA ILE A 398 -39.35 24.41 18.12
C ILE A 398 -39.06 24.59 19.62
N THR A 399 -38.50 23.55 20.24
CA THR A 399 -38.08 23.55 21.65
C THR A 399 -36.57 23.58 21.85
N LEU A 400 -35.79 23.28 20.80
CA LEU A 400 -34.33 23.34 20.79
C LEU A 400 -33.82 24.09 19.56
N GLN A 401 -32.90 25.02 19.78
CA GLN A 401 -32.14 25.69 18.72
C GLN A 401 -30.68 25.82 19.17
N ARG A 402 -29.75 25.20 18.44
CA ARG A 402 -28.30 25.33 18.71
C ARG A 402 -27.56 25.44 17.38
N ILE A 403 -26.55 26.29 17.34
CA ILE A 403 -25.66 26.43 16.18
C ILE A 403 -24.33 25.72 16.46
N GLY A 404 -23.83 25.01 15.46
CA GLY A 404 -22.58 24.26 15.46
C GLY A 404 -21.34 25.13 15.34
N ALA A 405 -20.20 24.51 15.04
CA ALA A 405 -18.97 25.22 14.71
C ALA A 405 -18.90 25.39 13.20
N LYS A 406 -18.49 26.58 12.74
CA LYS A 406 -18.25 26.81 11.31
C LYS A 406 -17.02 26.03 10.87
N ILE A 407 -17.10 25.44 9.67
CA ILE A 407 -16.05 24.63 9.05
C ILE A 407 -15.75 25.26 7.69
N PRO A 408 -14.47 25.45 7.30
CA PRO A 408 -14.13 25.93 5.97
C PRO A 408 -14.74 25.05 4.89
N TYR A 409 -15.38 25.64 3.89
CA TYR A 409 -15.93 24.91 2.75
C TYR A 409 -14.96 25.01 1.57
N MET A 410 -14.15 23.96 1.42
CA MET A 410 -13.05 23.94 0.47
C MET A 410 -13.42 23.22 -0.83
N SER A 411 -12.75 23.60 -1.91
CA SER A 411 -12.64 22.79 -3.12
C SER A 411 -11.16 22.54 -3.46
N SER A 412 -10.90 21.48 -4.22
CA SER A 412 -9.55 21.04 -4.60
C SER A 412 -9.17 21.33 -6.06
N LEU A 413 -9.87 22.27 -6.72
CA LEU A 413 -9.49 22.66 -8.07
C LEU A 413 -8.21 23.51 -8.03
N ALA A 414 -7.11 22.90 -8.48
CA ALA A 414 -5.80 23.55 -8.59
C ALA A 414 -5.80 24.66 -9.65
N SER A 415 -4.84 25.59 -9.52
CA SER A 415 -4.71 26.70 -10.45
C SER A 415 -4.19 26.24 -11.82
N PRO A 416 -4.47 26.96 -12.91
CA PRO A 416 -3.91 26.63 -14.23
C PRO A 416 -2.38 26.58 -14.23
N GLU A 417 -1.71 27.42 -13.42
CA GLU A 417 -0.25 27.45 -13.28
C GLU A 417 0.29 26.16 -12.64
N TYR A 418 -0.47 25.49 -11.78
CA TYR A 418 -0.07 24.19 -11.23
C TYR A 418 0.00 23.11 -12.31
N TRP A 419 -0.90 23.16 -13.31
CA TRP A 419 -0.96 22.19 -14.40
C TRP A 419 -0.01 22.51 -15.56
N GLU A 420 0.52 23.74 -15.64
CA GLU A 420 1.38 24.18 -16.73
C GLU A 420 2.64 23.31 -16.85
N GLY A 421 2.83 22.70 -18.01
CA GLY A 421 4.03 21.90 -18.33
C GLY A 421 4.04 20.48 -17.74
N LYS A 422 3.01 20.06 -17.00
CA LYS A 422 2.89 18.67 -16.53
C LYS A 422 2.66 17.72 -17.71
N THR A 423 3.32 16.57 -17.63
CA THR A 423 3.25 15.45 -18.56
C THR A 423 2.46 14.29 -17.95
N ILE A 424 2.20 13.24 -18.74
CA ILE A 424 1.58 12.01 -18.23
C ILE A 424 2.40 11.40 -17.07
N ASN A 425 3.73 11.55 -17.08
CA ASN A 425 4.57 11.01 -16.01
C ASN A 425 4.29 11.71 -14.66
N ASP A 426 4.03 13.01 -14.69
CA ASP A 426 3.71 13.79 -13.49
C ASP A 426 2.35 13.39 -12.88
N LEU A 427 1.45 12.80 -13.66
CA LEU A 427 0.18 12.28 -13.16
C LEU A 427 0.35 11.05 -12.25
N PHE A 428 1.44 10.29 -12.37
CA PHE A 428 1.74 9.21 -11.43
C PHE A 428 2.03 9.74 -10.03
N GLU A 429 2.77 10.87 -9.93
CA GLU A 429 3.04 11.52 -8.65
C GLU A 429 1.76 12.12 -8.02
N ILE A 430 0.75 12.44 -8.84
CA ILE A 430 -0.56 12.88 -8.35
C ILE A 430 -1.40 11.67 -7.89
N ASP A 431 -1.39 10.58 -8.65
CA ASP A 431 -2.14 9.34 -8.37
C ASP A 431 -1.63 8.58 -7.14
N ASP A 432 -0.33 8.63 -6.85
CA ASP A 432 0.30 8.06 -5.65
C ASP A 432 0.46 9.07 -4.49
N TYR A 433 0.02 10.30 -4.72
CA TYR A 433 0.06 11.43 -3.78
C TYR A 433 1.46 11.92 -3.41
N SER A 434 2.50 11.56 -4.14
CA SER A 434 3.85 12.10 -3.92
C SER A 434 3.88 13.62 -4.12
N ASP A 435 3.12 14.16 -5.08
CA ASP A 435 3.19 15.58 -5.43
C ASP A 435 2.75 16.50 -4.28
N ILE A 436 1.79 16.04 -3.45
CA ILE A 436 1.27 16.80 -2.30
C ILE A 436 2.17 16.70 -1.06
N ASN A 437 3.12 15.76 -1.06
CA ASN A 437 3.98 15.43 0.07
C ASN A 437 5.34 16.11 -0.09
N PRO A 438 5.63 17.19 0.66
CA PRO A 438 6.85 17.96 0.49
C PRO A 438 8.13 17.25 0.96
N PHE A 439 8.01 16.15 1.70
CA PHE A 439 9.14 15.36 2.19
C PHE A 439 8.95 13.90 1.81
N PRO A 440 10.00 13.19 1.37
CA PRO A 440 9.90 11.83 0.84
C PRO A 440 9.50 10.80 1.90
N ASN A 441 9.63 11.13 3.20
CA ASN A 441 9.24 10.28 4.30
C ASN A 441 8.10 10.86 5.15
N ALA A 442 7.36 11.85 4.63
CA ALA A 442 6.23 12.45 5.33
C ALA A 442 4.99 12.50 4.44
N TYR A 443 3.86 12.07 4.98
CA TYR A 443 2.59 11.95 4.25
C TYR A 443 1.53 12.82 4.91
N PHE A 444 1.06 13.83 4.19
CA PHE A 444 0.11 14.82 4.66
C PHE A 444 -1.31 14.33 4.36
N ILE A 445 -2.15 14.27 5.40
CA ILE A 445 -3.51 13.76 5.28
C ILE A 445 -4.49 14.67 6.02
N GLY A 446 -5.70 14.79 5.48
CA GLY A 446 -6.77 15.56 6.10
C GLY A 446 -7.97 15.68 5.17
N SER A 447 -9.08 16.22 5.69
CA SER A 447 -10.31 16.44 4.89
C SER A 447 -10.11 17.42 3.73
N TRP A 448 -9.09 18.27 3.81
CA TRP A 448 -8.73 19.24 2.77
C TRP A 448 -8.09 18.59 1.53
N MET A 449 -7.60 17.35 1.62
CA MET A 449 -6.85 16.73 0.51
C MET A 449 -7.76 16.41 -0.69
N LYS A 450 -8.92 15.82 -0.43
CA LYS A 450 -9.96 15.49 -1.41
C LYS A 450 -11.34 15.82 -0.84
N PRO A 451 -11.67 17.11 -0.64
CA PRO A 451 -12.87 17.52 0.06
C PRO A 451 -14.14 17.01 -0.64
N GLU A 452 -14.15 16.95 -1.96
CA GLU A 452 -15.24 16.42 -2.78
C GLU A 452 -15.45 14.90 -2.57
N ALA A 453 -14.37 14.17 -2.24
CA ALA A 453 -14.41 12.73 -2.00
C ALA A 453 -14.98 12.35 -0.61
N GLY A 454 -15.12 13.34 0.27
CA GLY A 454 -15.65 13.17 1.63
C GLY A 454 -14.91 12.10 2.44
N ILE A 455 -15.65 11.46 3.35
CA ILE A 455 -15.08 10.50 4.31
C ILE A 455 -14.52 9.24 3.62
N THR A 456 -15.13 8.83 2.50
CA THR A 456 -14.67 7.68 1.70
C THR A 456 -13.28 7.93 1.14
N GLY A 457 -13.06 9.12 0.56
CA GLY A 457 -11.74 9.52 0.06
C GLY A 457 -10.68 9.54 1.15
N ILE A 458 -11.01 10.04 2.35
CA ILE A 458 -10.07 10.10 3.49
C ILE A 458 -9.64 8.71 3.95
N ILE A 459 -10.59 7.76 4.07
CA ILE A 459 -10.29 6.38 4.46
C ILE A 459 -9.50 5.68 3.35
N GLN A 460 -9.87 5.86 2.08
CA GLN A 460 -9.14 5.29 0.95
C GLN A 460 -7.68 5.76 0.93
N THR A 461 -7.45 7.07 1.03
CA THR A 461 -6.09 7.63 1.14
C THR A 461 -5.36 7.08 2.37
N GLY A 462 -6.03 6.95 3.52
CA GLY A 462 -5.42 6.44 4.74
C GLY A 462 -4.89 5.01 4.58
N VAL A 463 -5.66 4.13 3.92
CA VAL A 463 -5.23 2.77 3.55
C VAL A 463 -4.07 2.80 2.56
N GLU A 464 -4.15 3.64 1.52
CA GLU A 464 -3.10 3.74 0.48
C GLU A 464 -1.78 4.30 1.01
N TYR A 465 -1.80 5.26 1.94
CA TYR A 465 -0.58 5.69 2.63
C TYR A 465 -0.03 4.61 3.54
N GLY A 466 -0.90 3.91 4.28
CA GLY A 466 -0.47 2.76 5.06
C GLY A 466 0.21 1.72 4.19
N ASP A 467 -0.29 1.54 2.97
CA ASP A 467 0.23 0.61 2.00
C ASP A 467 1.61 1.00 1.43
N ILE A 468 1.70 2.22 0.89
CA ILE A 468 2.96 2.77 0.38
C ILE A 468 4.05 2.69 1.46
N ILE A 469 3.71 3.05 2.70
CA ILE A 469 4.65 3.00 3.82
C ILE A 469 5.02 1.56 4.18
N ASP A 470 4.05 0.63 4.19
CA ASP A 470 4.33 -0.78 4.46
C ASP A 470 5.31 -1.36 3.43
N ASP A 471 5.10 -1.07 2.15
CA ASP A 471 5.97 -1.48 1.05
C ASP A 471 7.36 -0.83 1.14
N LEU A 472 7.46 0.45 1.50
CA LEU A 472 8.75 1.12 1.71
C LEU A 472 9.53 0.58 2.91
N ILE A 473 8.85 0.36 4.04
CA ILE A 473 9.46 -0.29 5.21
C ILE A 473 9.89 -1.72 4.85
N TYR A 474 9.09 -2.40 4.03
CA TYR A 474 9.39 -3.74 3.55
C TYR A 474 10.64 -3.75 2.67
N HIS A 475 10.71 -2.98 1.59
CA HIS A 475 11.85 -3.00 0.66
C HIS A 475 13.14 -2.37 1.23
N GLY A 476 13.05 -1.54 2.27
CA GLY A 476 14.18 -0.85 2.88
C GLY A 476 14.63 0.39 2.10
N GLU A 477 15.42 1.25 2.74
CA GLU A 477 16.00 2.47 2.11
C GLU A 477 17.39 2.23 1.47
N ASP A 478 17.97 1.04 1.66
CA ASP A 478 19.36 0.71 1.29
C ASP A 478 19.44 -0.30 0.13
N ASP A 479 20.45 -0.15 -0.74
CA ASP A 479 20.83 -1.06 -1.85
C ASP A 479 21.28 -2.48 -1.41
N ASP A 480 20.95 -2.90 -0.18
CA ASP A 480 21.25 -4.23 0.33
C ASP A 480 20.36 -5.30 -0.34
N TYR A 481 20.90 -6.50 -0.55
CA TYR A 481 20.12 -7.61 -1.14
C TYR A 481 18.90 -7.91 -0.25
N PHE A 482 17.73 -7.56 -0.77
CA PHE A 482 16.44 -7.72 -0.11
C PHE A 482 15.84 -9.10 -0.39
N ILE A 483 15.45 -9.82 0.67
CA ILE A 483 14.82 -11.13 0.58
C ILE A 483 13.30 -10.92 0.50
N ASN A 484 12.74 -11.20 -0.68
CA ASN A 484 11.30 -11.10 -0.90
C ASN A 484 10.53 -12.27 -0.22
N HIS A 485 9.21 -12.13 -0.10
CA HIS A 485 8.34 -13.12 0.53
C HIS A 485 8.43 -14.50 -0.10
N ASP A 486 8.47 -14.60 -1.43
CA ASP A 486 8.58 -15.87 -2.14
C ASP A 486 9.90 -16.57 -1.80
N GLU A 487 11.00 -15.82 -1.73
CA GLU A 487 12.32 -16.31 -1.35
C GLU A 487 12.37 -16.69 0.14
N LEU A 488 11.84 -15.86 1.04
CA LEU A 488 11.73 -16.14 2.47
C LEU A 488 10.94 -17.43 2.72
N MET A 489 9.77 -17.56 2.11
CA MET A 489 8.95 -18.75 2.29
C MET A 489 9.62 -19.99 1.72
N ASN A 490 10.41 -19.85 0.65
CA ASN A 490 11.26 -20.93 0.16
C ASN A 490 12.40 -21.28 1.13
N ILE A 491 13.02 -20.30 1.80
CA ILE A 491 14.02 -20.54 2.85
C ILE A 491 13.39 -21.42 3.93
N ILE A 492 12.25 -20.98 4.48
CA ILE A 492 11.50 -21.68 5.52
C ILE A 492 11.13 -23.10 5.03
N ASN A 493 10.47 -23.22 3.88
CA ASN A 493 10.05 -24.51 3.33
C ASN A 493 11.21 -25.51 3.12
N HIS A 494 12.39 -25.01 2.77
CA HIS A 494 13.60 -25.82 2.61
C HIS A 494 14.24 -26.26 3.93
N GLN A 495 13.90 -25.62 5.04
CA GLN A 495 14.41 -25.96 6.36
C GLN A 495 13.66 -27.14 7.01
N PHE A 496 12.47 -27.50 6.51
CA PHE A 496 11.63 -28.58 7.04
C PHE A 496 12.42 -29.85 7.36
N ILE A 497 12.25 -30.33 8.60
CA ILE A 497 12.82 -31.56 9.12
C ILE A 497 11.83 -32.70 8.85
N PRO A 498 12.17 -33.69 8.01
CA PRO A 498 11.24 -34.77 7.66
C PRO A 498 10.69 -35.53 8.87
N ASN A 499 9.38 -35.78 8.87
CA ASN A 499 8.62 -36.49 9.92
C ASN A 499 8.48 -35.76 11.26
N SER A 500 8.93 -34.51 11.38
CA SER A 500 8.82 -33.70 12.61
C SER A 500 7.37 -33.44 13.04
N LEU A 501 6.47 -33.14 12.10
CA LEU A 501 5.04 -32.87 12.35
C LEU A 501 4.13 -34.11 12.24
N GLY A 502 4.72 -35.32 12.28
CA GLY A 502 3.98 -36.57 12.20
C GLY A 502 3.52 -36.96 10.78
N LYS A 503 2.68 -38.01 10.71
CA LYS A 503 2.22 -38.63 9.44
C LYS A 503 0.87 -38.11 8.95
N VAL A 504 0.16 -37.36 9.78
CA VAL A 504 -1.13 -36.74 9.43
C VAL A 504 -0.84 -35.45 8.67
N GLU A 505 -1.73 -35.08 7.76
CA GLU A 505 -1.60 -33.83 7.03
C GLU A 505 -1.76 -32.64 7.98
N LYS A 506 -0.86 -31.66 7.88
CA LYS A 506 -0.88 -30.42 8.65
C LYS A 506 -0.74 -29.21 7.74
N ASN A 507 -1.59 -28.20 7.96
CA ASN A 507 -1.66 -26.97 7.18
C ASN A 507 -1.26 -25.78 8.04
N ILE A 508 -0.15 -25.15 7.68
CA ILE A 508 0.42 -24.00 8.40
C ILE A 508 0.26 -22.77 7.52
N GLN A 509 -0.57 -21.82 7.94
CA GLN A 509 -0.80 -20.58 7.23
C GLN A 509 0.18 -19.51 7.71
N PHE A 510 0.76 -18.77 6.77
CA PHE A 510 1.58 -17.60 6.99
C PHE A 510 0.91 -16.38 6.36
N PHE A 511 0.86 -15.28 7.10
CA PHE A 511 0.52 -13.95 6.60
C PHE A 511 1.72 -13.03 6.81
N ILE A 512 2.25 -12.47 5.72
CA ILE A 512 3.42 -11.58 5.72
C ILE A 512 3.06 -10.33 4.95
N GLY A 513 2.83 -9.23 5.68
CA GLY A 513 2.25 -8.01 5.08
C GLY A 513 0.91 -8.30 4.40
N LYS A 514 0.84 -8.09 3.08
CA LYS A 514 -0.31 -8.43 2.22
C LYS A 514 -0.32 -9.85 1.69
N ASP A 515 0.84 -10.50 1.62
CA ASP A 515 0.94 -11.81 1.02
C ASP A 515 0.52 -12.90 2.01
N SER A 516 -0.05 -13.96 1.44
CA SER A 516 -0.45 -15.14 2.19
C SER A 516 0.19 -16.36 1.56
N TYR A 517 0.67 -17.27 2.40
CA TYR A 517 1.28 -18.53 1.99
C TYR A 517 0.81 -19.62 2.93
N TYR A 518 0.78 -20.85 2.47
CA TYR A 518 0.62 -21.98 3.38
C TYR A 518 1.52 -23.14 3.01
N ILE A 519 2.01 -23.85 4.03
CA ILE A 519 2.78 -25.07 3.86
C ILE A 519 1.92 -26.24 4.31
N ARG A 520 1.72 -27.20 3.40
CA ARG A 520 1.14 -28.51 3.73
C ARG A 520 2.24 -29.50 4.01
N THR A 521 2.17 -30.20 5.13
CA THR A 521 3.15 -31.24 5.50
C THR A 521 2.46 -32.58 5.73
N LYS A 522 3.12 -33.69 5.37
CA LYS A 522 2.65 -35.06 5.61
C LYS A 522 3.82 -36.04 5.65
N GLY A 523 4.22 -36.46 6.85
CA GLY A 523 5.38 -37.34 7.04
C GLY A 523 6.66 -36.65 6.58
N ALA A 524 7.31 -37.21 5.55
CA ALA A 524 8.54 -36.66 4.99
C ALA A 524 8.31 -35.64 3.87
N HIS A 525 7.06 -35.36 3.51
CA HIS A 525 6.71 -34.49 2.39
C HIS A 525 6.18 -33.14 2.86
N GLN A 526 6.54 -32.09 2.13
CA GLN A 526 6.05 -30.74 2.32
C GLN A 526 5.81 -30.06 0.96
N ARG A 527 4.86 -29.13 0.90
CA ARG A 527 4.61 -28.29 -0.27
C ARG A 527 4.15 -26.91 0.13
N LEU A 528 4.74 -25.89 -0.51
CA LEU A 528 4.46 -24.48 -0.28
C LEU A 528 3.51 -23.99 -1.37
N TYR A 529 2.50 -23.22 -0.96
CA TYR A 529 1.48 -22.65 -1.83
C TYR A 529 1.37 -21.15 -1.57
N LYS A 530 1.05 -20.38 -2.62
CA LYS A 530 0.69 -18.96 -2.47
C LYS A 530 -0.84 -18.84 -2.30
N GLY A 531 -1.27 -18.10 -1.28
CA GLY A 531 -2.67 -17.86 -0.96
C GLY A 531 -3.07 -18.29 0.45
N VAL A 532 -4.37 -18.46 0.65
CA VAL A 532 -4.99 -18.82 1.93
C VAL A 532 -5.50 -20.26 1.85
N SER A 533 -5.17 -21.06 2.85
CA SER A 533 -5.72 -22.42 2.99
C SER A 533 -7.18 -22.36 3.45
N ASP A 534 -8.03 -23.24 2.90
CA ASP A 534 -9.43 -23.40 3.36
C ASP A 534 -9.51 -23.86 4.83
N ILE A 535 -8.52 -24.63 5.28
CA ILE A 535 -8.42 -25.16 6.65
C ILE A 535 -6.96 -25.05 7.12
N SER A 536 -6.72 -24.38 8.24
CA SER A 536 -5.39 -24.19 8.83
C SER A 536 -5.36 -24.78 10.23
N ASP A 537 -4.35 -25.61 10.53
CA ASP A 537 -4.09 -26.10 11.89
C ASP A 537 -3.50 -24.97 12.75
N ILE A 538 -2.75 -24.05 12.14
CA ILE A 538 -2.24 -22.84 12.77
C ILE A 538 -2.12 -21.72 11.75
N ILE A 539 -2.31 -20.49 12.22
CA ILE A 539 -2.05 -19.27 11.47
C ILE A 539 -0.94 -18.51 12.16
N ILE A 540 0.09 -18.13 11.40
CA ILE A 540 1.23 -17.32 11.84
C ILE A 540 1.16 -15.99 11.07
N ILE A 541 1.15 -14.88 11.79
CA ILE A 541 1.14 -13.53 11.24
C ILE A 541 2.43 -12.86 11.72
N ALA A 542 3.31 -12.46 10.81
CA ALA A 542 4.60 -11.93 11.19
C ALA A 542 5.17 -10.97 10.16
N THR A 543 6.07 -10.08 10.58
CA THR A 543 6.81 -9.22 9.63
C THR A 543 7.84 -10.05 8.85
N ASN A 544 8.18 -9.63 7.62
CA ASN A 544 9.21 -10.27 6.80
C ASN A 544 10.56 -10.34 7.55
N GLU A 545 10.96 -9.23 8.19
CA GLU A 545 12.17 -9.17 9.01
C GLU A 545 12.14 -10.20 10.15
N THR A 546 11.00 -10.33 10.86
CA THR A 546 10.88 -11.26 11.99
C THR A 546 10.96 -12.71 11.53
N LEU A 547 10.23 -13.10 10.48
CA LEU A 547 10.30 -14.46 9.96
C LEU A 547 11.68 -14.77 9.40
N TYR A 548 12.32 -13.82 8.73
CA TYR A 548 13.69 -13.97 8.29
C TYR A 548 14.62 -14.19 9.48
N ASP A 549 14.58 -13.33 10.50
CA ASP A 549 15.42 -13.42 11.69
C ASP A 549 15.18 -14.71 12.48
N LEU A 550 13.94 -15.20 12.53
CA LEU A 550 13.62 -16.52 13.09
C LEU A 550 14.23 -17.65 12.24
N SER A 551 14.15 -17.56 10.92
CA SER A 551 14.67 -18.58 9.99
C SER A 551 16.20 -18.68 10.00
N VAL A 552 16.92 -17.59 10.25
CA VAL A 552 18.38 -17.56 10.27
C VAL A 552 18.98 -17.60 11.69
N GLY A 553 18.14 -17.60 12.73
CA GLY A 553 18.56 -17.71 14.12
C GLY A 553 19.13 -16.42 14.72
N ASN A 554 18.67 -15.25 14.23
CA ASN A 554 18.98 -13.93 14.78
C ASN A 554 18.10 -13.57 15.99
N THR A 555 16.90 -14.17 16.10
CA THR A 555 15.96 -13.96 17.21
C THR A 555 15.31 -15.27 17.66
N THR A 556 14.60 -15.24 18.79
CA THR A 556 13.84 -16.39 19.33
C THR A 556 12.34 -16.15 19.19
N LEU A 557 11.55 -17.23 19.21
CA LEU A 557 10.09 -17.14 19.17
C LEU A 557 9.54 -16.27 20.31
N ASP A 558 10.02 -16.47 21.53
CA ASP A 558 9.60 -15.69 22.71
C ASP A 558 9.86 -14.19 22.53
N LYS A 559 11.02 -13.82 21.97
CA LYS A 559 11.37 -12.42 21.67
C LYS A 559 10.43 -11.85 20.59
N ALA A 560 10.13 -12.61 19.54
CA ALA A 560 9.23 -12.19 18.47
C ALA A 560 7.79 -11.96 18.95
N ILE A 561 7.27 -12.87 19.78
CA ILE A 561 5.93 -12.77 20.37
C ILE A 561 5.89 -11.61 21.36
N SER A 562 6.85 -11.52 22.29
CA SER A 562 6.87 -10.46 23.32
C SER A 562 7.04 -9.06 22.75
N ASN A 563 7.76 -8.92 21.63
CA ASN A 563 7.91 -7.64 20.93
C ASN A 563 6.73 -7.33 19.98
N GLY A 564 5.76 -8.24 19.85
CA GLY A 564 4.58 -8.07 18.98
C GLY A 564 4.94 -7.99 17.50
N THR A 565 6.00 -8.68 17.06
CA THR A 565 6.37 -8.77 15.64
C THR A 565 6.01 -10.13 15.02
N LEU A 566 5.51 -11.05 15.85
CA LEU A 566 4.85 -12.30 15.47
C LEU A 566 3.60 -12.53 16.34
N GLU A 567 2.48 -12.81 15.69
CA GLU A 567 1.23 -13.26 16.29
C GLU A 567 0.82 -14.62 15.72
N TYR A 568 -0.02 -15.37 16.44
CA TYR A 568 -0.52 -16.66 15.96
C TYR A 568 -1.95 -16.95 16.42
N VAL A 569 -2.65 -17.78 15.64
CA VAL A 569 -3.96 -18.35 15.97
C VAL A 569 -3.84 -19.88 15.92
N GLY A 570 -3.98 -20.53 17.07
CA GLY A 570 -3.79 -21.97 17.24
C GLY A 570 -3.28 -22.32 18.64
N SER A 571 -2.82 -23.55 18.87
CA SER A 571 -2.17 -23.92 20.13
C SER A 571 -0.69 -23.51 20.12
N GLU A 572 -0.22 -22.95 21.24
CA GLU A 572 1.18 -22.59 21.45
C GLU A 572 2.12 -23.80 21.36
N GLU A 573 1.67 -24.95 21.86
CA GLU A 573 2.38 -26.23 21.75
C GLU A 573 2.65 -26.59 20.28
N PHE A 574 1.64 -26.45 19.42
CA PHE A 574 1.80 -26.73 18.00
C PHE A 574 2.62 -25.66 17.28
N LEU A 575 2.57 -24.40 17.72
CA LEU A 575 3.47 -23.36 17.20
C LEU A 575 4.93 -23.71 17.46
N ASN A 576 5.26 -24.17 18.67
CA ASN A 576 6.61 -24.60 19.03
C ASN A 576 7.05 -25.80 18.20
N GLU A 577 6.18 -26.81 18.03
CA GLU A 577 6.44 -27.94 17.13
C GLU A 577 6.72 -27.48 15.69
N VAL A 578 5.96 -26.49 15.19
CA VAL A 578 6.16 -25.91 13.85
C VAL A 578 7.50 -25.17 13.79
N MET A 579 7.85 -24.33 14.77
CA MET A 579 9.14 -23.63 14.76
C MET A 579 10.30 -24.62 14.74
N GLU A 580 10.26 -25.67 15.56
CA GLU A 580 11.28 -26.73 15.58
C GLU A 580 11.31 -27.51 14.26
N ALA A 581 10.15 -27.88 13.72
CA ALA A 581 10.02 -28.60 12.45
C ALA A 581 10.64 -27.85 11.27
N PHE A 582 10.66 -26.51 11.30
CA PHE A 582 11.25 -25.67 10.28
C PHE A 582 12.60 -25.06 10.69
N ASP A 583 13.23 -25.55 11.76
CA ASP A 583 14.56 -25.09 12.22
C ASP A 583 14.61 -23.57 12.46
N MET A 584 13.52 -23.01 13.01
CA MET A 584 13.35 -21.58 13.28
C MET A 584 13.47 -21.26 14.78
N GLY A 585 13.95 -20.06 15.11
CA GLY A 585 13.94 -19.52 16.47
C GLY A 585 15.07 -20.00 17.40
N ILE A 586 16.09 -20.68 16.86
CA ILE A 586 17.27 -21.13 17.61
C ILE A 586 18.39 -20.08 17.49
N GLU A 587 18.71 -19.37 18.58
CA GLU A 587 19.68 -18.26 18.59
C GLU A 587 21.13 -18.75 18.39
N ILE A 588 21.80 -18.25 17.35
CA ILE A 588 23.18 -18.64 17.04
C ILE A 588 24.16 -17.79 17.87
N THR A 589 24.96 -18.45 18.72
CA THR A 589 25.89 -17.86 19.71
C THR A 589 26.95 -16.86 19.20
N LYS A 590 27.07 -16.60 17.89
CA LYS A 590 27.95 -15.54 17.34
C LYS A 590 27.32 -14.86 16.12
N PRO A 591 26.79 -13.63 16.24
CA PRO A 591 26.50 -12.80 15.08
C PRO A 591 27.83 -12.46 14.41
N ILE A 592 28.07 -13.00 13.21
CA ILE A 592 29.24 -12.62 12.42
C ILE A 592 28.82 -11.37 11.66
N THR A 593 29.36 -10.21 12.04
CA THR A 593 29.17 -8.95 11.33
C THR A 593 29.69 -9.10 9.90
N TYR A 594 28.77 -8.91 8.95
CA TYR A 594 29.06 -8.97 7.52
C TYR A 594 29.82 -7.72 7.08
N GLN A 595 30.82 -7.90 6.21
CA GLN A 595 31.35 -6.81 5.38
C GLN A 595 30.77 -6.97 3.98
N TYR A 596 29.81 -6.12 3.63
CA TYR A 596 29.31 -6.01 2.26
C TYR A 596 30.44 -5.60 1.33
N VAL A 597 30.70 -6.42 0.31
CA VAL A 597 31.59 -6.05 -0.79
C VAL A 597 30.70 -5.61 -1.94
N GLN A 598 30.69 -4.31 -2.21
CA GLN A 598 29.88 -3.70 -3.25
C GLN A 598 30.22 -4.31 -4.63
N GLY A 599 29.22 -4.93 -5.27
CA GLY A 599 29.27 -5.50 -6.63
C GLY A 599 29.20 -7.04 -6.68
N LYS A 600 28.38 -7.57 -7.60
CA LYS A 600 28.11 -9.01 -7.85
C LYS A 600 29.30 -9.75 -8.49
N TRP A 601 30.50 -9.58 -7.94
CA TRP A 601 31.74 -10.05 -8.56
C TRP A 601 31.95 -11.55 -8.42
N GLY A 602 31.41 -12.19 -7.39
CA GLY A 602 31.51 -13.63 -7.17
C GLY A 602 30.94 -14.44 -8.34
N ASN A 603 29.70 -14.18 -8.71
CA ASN A 603 29.04 -14.82 -9.84
C ASN A 603 29.72 -14.47 -11.19
N ILE A 604 30.08 -13.19 -11.40
CA ILE A 604 30.78 -12.77 -12.62
C ILE A 604 32.11 -13.52 -12.76
N ILE A 605 32.92 -13.58 -11.71
CA ILE A 605 34.22 -14.26 -11.72
C ILE A 605 34.03 -15.77 -11.94
N PHE A 606 33.03 -16.38 -11.32
CA PHE A 606 32.70 -17.80 -11.55
C PHE A 606 32.41 -18.05 -13.03
N LEU A 607 31.52 -17.27 -13.64
CA LEU A 607 31.15 -17.41 -15.05
C LEU A 607 32.33 -17.16 -16.00
N VAL A 608 33.13 -16.13 -15.74
CA VAL A 608 34.34 -15.83 -16.50
C VAL A 608 35.36 -16.97 -16.41
N GLN A 609 35.57 -17.54 -15.23
CA GLN A 609 36.48 -18.68 -15.04
C GLN A 609 35.98 -19.94 -15.75
N MET A 610 34.68 -20.25 -15.69
CA MET A 610 34.11 -21.40 -16.42
C MET A 610 34.26 -21.23 -17.95
N ALA A 611 33.99 -20.02 -18.46
CA ALA A 611 34.15 -19.71 -19.87
C ALA A 611 35.61 -19.77 -20.33
N LEU A 612 36.55 -19.22 -19.54
CA LEU A 612 37.98 -19.30 -19.80
C LEU A 612 38.46 -20.74 -19.93
N LEU A 613 38.01 -21.62 -19.03
CA LEU A 613 38.35 -23.03 -19.07
C LEU A 613 37.80 -23.70 -20.34
N LEU A 614 36.55 -23.45 -20.72
CA LEU A 614 36.00 -24.05 -21.95
C LEU A 614 36.63 -23.48 -23.21
N ILE A 615 36.92 -22.18 -23.28
CA ILE A 615 37.65 -21.58 -24.41
C ILE A 615 39.06 -22.18 -24.52
N SER A 616 39.75 -22.36 -23.38
CA SER A 616 41.05 -23.04 -23.33
C SER A 616 40.96 -24.47 -23.88
N ASN A 617 39.95 -25.23 -23.47
CA ASN A 617 39.71 -26.58 -23.97
C ASN A 617 39.40 -26.58 -25.48
N LEU A 618 38.57 -25.66 -25.98
CA LEU A 618 38.31 -25.53 -27.41
C LEU A 618 39.59 -25.26 -28.20
N LEU A 619 40.43 -24.33 -27.74
CA LEU A 619 41.68 -23.97 -28.42
C LEU A 619 42.74 -25.08 -28.33
N ALA A 620 42.75 -25.86 -27.24
CA ALA A 620 43.64 -27.02 -27.08
C ALA A 620 43.40 -28.10 -28.17
N ASN A 621 42.23 -28.14 -28.79
CA ASN A 621 41.97 -29.04 -29.92
C ASN A 621 42.69 -28.63 -31.23
N TYR A 622 43.19 -27.41 -31.33
CA TYR A 622 43.76 -26.84 -32.55
C TYR A 622 45.21 -26.37 -32.40
N HIS A 623 45.61 -26.00 -31.19
CA HIS A 623 46.91 -25.40 -30.90
C HIS A 623 47.76 -26.27 -29.97
N TYR A 624 49.08 -26.05 -29.99
CA TYR A 624 50.02 -26.76 -29.14
C TYR A 624 49.88 -26.34 -27.67
N ASN A 625 50.02 -27.30 -26.75
CA ASN A 625 49.87 -27.04 -25.32
C ASN A 625 50.95 -26.10 -24.75
N VAL A 626 52.12 -25.99 -25.42
CA VAL A 626 53.15 -25.00 -25.08
C VAL A 626 52.68 -23.55 -25.23
N ILE A 627 51.62 -23.31 -26.01
CA ILE A 627 50.97 -22.00 -26.15
C ILE A 627 49.75 -21.91 -25.21
N ILE A 628 48.86 -22.90 -25.29
CA ILE A 628 47.58 -22.86 -24.56
C ILE A 628 47.77 -22.92 -23.04
N GLY A 629 48.71 -23.73 -22.56
CA GLY A 629 49.01 -23.87 -21.14
C GLY A 629 49.37 -22.53 -20.47
N PRO A 630 50.45 -21.86 -20.91
CA PRO A 630 50.90 -20.60 -20.31
C PRO A 630 49.87 -19.47 -20.45
N VAL A 631 49.18 -19.37 -21.60
CA VAL A 631 48.15 -18.35 -21.82
C VAL A 631 46.97 -18.56 -20.87
N THR A 632 46.49 -19.80 -20.73
CA THR A 632 45.39 -20.11 -19.80
C THR A 632 45.81 -19.88 -18.35
N LEU A 633 47.03 -20.28 -17.98
CA LEU A 633 47.58 -20.04 -16.65
C LEU A 633 47.63 -18.55 -16.30
N ALA A 634 48.09 -17.71 -17.23
CA ALA A 634 48.17 -16.26 -17.05
C ALA A 634 46.78 -15.61 -16.94
N LEU A 635 45.86 -15.94 -17.86
CA LEU A 635 44.51 -15.37 -17.85
C LEU A 635 43.71 -15.82 -16.62
N PHE A 636 43.71 -17.12 -16.32
CA PHE A 636 43.03 -17.67 -15.14
C PHE A 636 43.66 -17.10 -13.85
N GLY A 637 44.99 -17.07 -13.76
CA GLY A 637 45.72 -16.44 -12.65
C GLY A 637 45.37 -14.96 -12.45
N GLY A 638 45.17 -14.21 -13.54
CA GLY A 638 44.66 -12.85 -13.49
C GLY A 638 43.29 -12.75 -12.83
N THR A 639 42.35 -13.65 -13.16
CA THR A 639 41.02 -13.68 -12.52
C THR A 639 41.10 -14.06 -11.04
N VAL A 640 41.98 -14.99 -10.67
CA VAL A 640 42.20 -15.39 -9.27
C VAL A 640 42.81 -14.24 -8.46
N TYR A 641 43.79 -13.54 -9.03
CA TYR A 641 44.38 -12.35 -8.41
C TYR A 641 43.34 -11.24 -8.21
N PHE A 642 42.51 -10.98 -9.22
CA PHE A 642 41.42 -10.01 -9.12
C PHE A 642 40.43 -10.38 -8.01
N LYS A 643 39.96 -11.64 -7.97
CA LYS A 643 39.10 -12.15 -6.90
C LYS A 643 39.75 -12.02 -5.52
N TYR A 644 41.02 -12.39 -5.40
CA TYR A 644 41.75 -12.29 -4.13
C TYR A 644 41.86 -10.85 -3.64
N ARG A 645 42.08 -9.87 -4.53
CA ARG A 645 42.10 -8.46 -4.17
C ARG A 645 40.76 -7.97 -3.60
N MET A 646 39.64 -8.55 -4.05
CA MET A 646 38.31 -8.17 -3.60
C MET A 646 37.90 -8.91 -2.31
N VAL A 647 38.12 -10.22 -2.27
CA VAL A 647 37.52 -11.12 -1.26
C VAL A 647 38.55 -11.70 -0.28
N HIS A 648 39.85 -11.51 -0.53
CA HIS A 648 40.97 -12.03 0.27
C HIS A 648 40.94 -13.55 0.49
N LYS A 649 40.30 -14.29 -0.44
CA LYS A 649 40.20 -15.76 -0.40
C LYS A 649 40.41 -16.36 -1.78
N ILE A 650 41.18 -17.44 -1.82
CA ILE A 650 41.38 -18.31 -2.99
C ILE A 650 40.76 -19.68 -2.67
N SER A 651 39.96 -20.20 -3.59
CA SER A 651 39.30 -21.50 -3.45
C SER A 651 40.24 -22.66 -3.77
N VAL A 652 39.93 -23.85 -3.25
CA VAL A 652 40.68 -25.08 -3.54
C VAL A 652 40.69 -25.38 -5.05
N PHE A 653 39.59 -25.10 -5.75
CA PHE A 653 39.49 -25.28 -7.19
C PHE A 653 40.45 -24.36 -7.96
N GLU A 654 40.63 -23.11 -7.51
CA GLU A 654 41.54 -22.18 -8.17
C GLU A 654 43.00 -22.63 -8.03
N TYR A 655 43.40 -23.11 -6.86
CA TYR A 655 44.71 -23.74 -6.68
C TYR A 655 44.88 -24.97 -7.56
N PHE A 656 43.84 -25.81 -7.65
CA PHE A 656 43.85 -27.00 -8.48
C PHE A 656 44.02 -26.67 -9.97
N VAL A 657 43.28 -25.70 -10.50
CA VAL A 657 43.36 -25.25 -11.90
C VAL A 657 44.74 -24.65 -12.19
N LEU A 658 45.23 -23.76 -11.33
CA LEU A 658 46.56 -23.15 -11.52
C LEU A 658 47.67 -24.20 -11.50
N GLY A 659 47.59 -25.18 -10.59
CA GLY A 659 48.53 -26.30 -10.53
C GLY A 659 48.46 -27.18 -11.79
N LEU A 660 47.26 -27.51 -12.25
CA LEU A 660 47.04 -28.32 -13.46
C LEU A 660 47.65 -27.65 -14.70
N TYR A 661 47.35 -26.37 -14.94
CA TYR A 661 47.87 -25.65 -16.11
C TYR A 661 49.36 -25.31 -16.00
N PHE A 662 49.90 -25.14 -14.79
CA PHE A 662 51.34 -25.04 -14.58
C PHE A 662 52.05 -26.34 -14.99
N ILE A 663 51.55 -27.49 -14.52
CA ILE A 663 52.10 -28.81 -14.88
C ILE A 663 52.00 -29.04 -16.39
N LEU A 664 50.84 -28.77 -17.00
CA LEU A 664 50.66 -28.89 -18.46
C LEU A 664 51.64 -28.00 -19.23
N SER A 665 51.85 -26.76 -18.78
CA SER A 665 52.80 -25.84 -19.40
C SER A 665 54.23 -26.38 -19.35
N VAL A 666 54.69 -26.84 -18.18
CA VAL A 666 56.04 -27.39 -18.00
C VAL A 666 56.23 -28.68 -18.81
N LEU A 667 55.29 -29.62 -18.70
CA LEU A 667 55.40 -30.91 -19.39
C LEU A 667 55.35 -30.75 -20.91
N SER A 668 54.61 -29.78 -21.44
CA SER A 668 54.56 -29.51 -22.89
C SER A 668 55.90 -29.04 -23.49
N ILE A 669 56.83 -28.53 -22.67
CA ILE A 669 58.18 -28.14 -23.13
C ILE A 669 59.05 -29.39 -23.33
N PHE A 670 58.92 -30.38 -22.45
CA PHE A 670 59.85 -31.52 -22.39
C PHE A 670 59.30 -32.79 -23.03
N ILE A 671 57.98 -32.92 -23.17
CA ILE A 671 57.30 -34.13 -23.66
C ILE A 671 56.54 -33.77 -24.94
N PRO A 672 57.08 -34.11 -26.13
CA PRO A 672 56.44 -33.81 -27.41
C PRO A 672 55.01 -34.36 -27.51
N TYR A 673 54.76 -35.54 -26.95
CA TYR A 673 53.43 -36.14 -26.91
C TYR A 673 52.39 -35.25 -26.21
N ILE A 674 52.74 -34.64 -25.06
CA ILE A 674 51.84 -33.73 -24.34
C ILE A 674 51.67 -32.42 -25.09
N ASN A 675 52.72 -31.93 -25.76
CA ASN A 675 52.66 -30.71 -26.55
C ASN A 675 51.74 -30.85 -27.78
N GLU A 676 51.88 -31.97 -28.49
CA GLU A 676 51.22 -32.27 -29.76
C GLU A 676 49.89 -33.02 -29.61
N MET A 677 49.50 -33.35 -28.37
CA MET A 677 48.29 -34.12 -28.05
C MET A 677 47.04 -33.57 -28.75
N LYS A 678 46.92 -32.23 -28.84
CA LYS A 678 45.80 -31.50 -29.46
C LYS A 678 44.44 -32.13 -29.17
N ASP A 679 44.20 -32.44 -27.90
CA ASP A 679 43.03 -33.19 -27.45
C ASP A 679 42.58 -32.65 -26.09
N ALA A 680 41.36 -32.13 -26.02
CA ALA A 680 40.79 -31.54 -24.81
C ALA A 680 40.11 -32.56 -23.88
N LYS A 681 39.99 -33.84 -24.26
CA LYS A 681 39.20 -34.85 -23.51
C LYS A 681 39.67 -35.03 -22.09
N TYR A 682 40.98 -35.02 -21.87
CA TYR A 682 41.55 -35.24 -20.53
C TYR A 682 41.22 -34.09 -19.58
N THR A 683 41.37 -32.84 -20.04
CA THR A 683 41.05 -31.65 -19.24
C THR A 683 39.55 -31.48 -19.05
N LEU A 684 38.73 -31.74 -20.09
CA LEU A 684 37.26 -31.78 -19.98
C LEU A 684 36.79 -32.86 -18.98
N GLY A 685 37.39 -34.05 -19.02
CA GLY A 685 37.11 -35.15 -18.08
C GLY A 685 37.43 -34.77 -16.64
N ILE A 686 38.61 -34.18 -16.40
CA ILE A 686 39.02 -33.71 -15.07
C ILE A 686 38.02 -32.69 -14.51
N PHE A 687 37.65 -31.67 -15.29
CA PHE A 687 36.71 -30.64 -14.80
C PHE A 687 35.29 -31.17 -14.63
N SER A 688 34.82 -32.07 -15.51
CA SER A 688 33.53 -32.74 -15.36
C SER A 688 33.45 -33.53 -14.05
N ILE A 689 34.48 -34.32 -13.75
CA ILE A 689 34.56 -35.12 -12.51
C ILE A 689 34.63 -34.21 -11.29
N TYR A 690 35.40 -33.12 -11.35
CA TYR A 690 35.50 -32.19 -10.23
C TYR A 690 34.16 -31.50 -9.93
N LEU A 691 33.49 -30.95 -10.95
CA LEU A 691 32.21 -30.25 -10.80
C LEU A 691 31.09 -31.19 -10.35
N LEU A 692 30.92 -32.32 -11.03
CA LEU A 692 29.88 -33.29 -10.65
C LEU A 692 30.19 -33.97 -9.31
N GLY A 693 31.46 -34.21 -9.00
CA GLY A 693 31.89 -34.74 -7.72
C GLY A 693 31.61 -33.80 -6.55
N THR A 694 31.92 -32.50 -6.71
CA THR A 694 31.62 -31.47 -5.71
C THR A 694 30.11 -31.27 -5.51
N TRP A 695 29.32 -31.41 -6.57
CA TRP A 695 27.85 -31.45 -6.49
C TRP A 695 27.36 -32.69 -5.72
N LEU A 696 27.85 -33.90 -6.03
CA LEU A 696 27.45 -35.16 -5.40
C LEU A 696 27.71 -35.21 -3.88
N ILE A 697 28.82 -34.64 -3.42
CA ILE A 697 29.15 -34.58 -1.98
C ILE A 697 28.50 -33.40 -1.25
N ASN A 698 27.57 -32.69 -1.91
CA ASN A 698 26.89 -31.50 -1.39
C ASN A 698 27.84 -30.38 -0.94
N ARG A 699 28.95 -30.20 -1.67
CA ARG A 699 29.90 -29.08 -1.52
C ARG A 699 30.09 -28.36 -2.84
N PRO A 700 29.03 -27.77 -3.41
CA PRO A 700 29.05 -27.25 -4.76
C PRO A 700 30.11 -26.17 -4.97
N LEU A 701 30.79 -26.21 -6.12
CA LEU A 701 31.85 -25.25 -6.44
C LEU A 701 31.31 -23.82 -6.47
N ALA A 702 30.14 -23.60 -7.09
CA ALA A 702 29.55 -22.27 -7.26
C ALA A 702 29.33 -21.56 -5.91
N TYR A 703 29.05 -22.31 -4.83
CA TYR A 703 28.91 -21.76 -3.48
C TYR A 703 30.17 -21.01 -3.03
N SER A 704 31.36 -21.50 -3.37
CA SER A 704 32.63 -20.88 -2.98
C SER A 704 32.91 -19.54 -3.66
N TYR A 705 32.15 -19.21 -4.70
CA TYR A 705 32.22 -17.94 -5.43
C TYR A 705 31.05 -17.03 -5.04
N ILE A 706 29.83 -17.54 -5.23
CA ILE A 706 28.60 -16.74 -5.19
C ILE A 706 28.28 -16.26 -3.77
N ARG A 707 28.65 -17.01 -2.72
CA ARG A 707 28.40 -16.60 -1.32
C ARG A 707 28.97 -15.23 -0.93
N HIS A 708 29.88 -14.70 -1.73
CA HIS A 708 30.51 -13.40 -1.48
C HIS A 708 29.66 -12.23 -1.99
N ASP A 709 28.64 -12.52 -2.79
CA ASP A 709 27.70 -11.53 -3.32
C ASP A 709 26.46 -11.34 -2.42
N TYR A 710 26.35 -12.13 -1.34
CA TYR A 710 25.16 -12.18 -0.48
C TYR A 710 25.52 -12.11 1.01
N ARG A 711 24.52 -11.77 1.84
CA ARG A 711 24.67 -11.72 3.30
C ARG A 711 25.04 -13.09 3.89
N THR A 712 25.90 -13.09 4.90
CA THR A 712 26.46 -14.34 5.47
C THR A 712 25.45 -15.25 6.15
N ASP A 713 24.39 -14.68 6.71
CA ASP A 713 23.24 -15.39 7.27
C ASP A 713 22.47 -16.13 6.17
N TYR A 714 22.13 -15.45 5.08
CA TYR A 714 21.44 -16.04 3.93
C TYR A 714 22.26 -17.17 3.28
N THR A 715 23.59 -17.02 3.16
CA THR A 715 24.45 -18.07 2.57
C THR A 715 24.51 -19.38 3.36
N ARG A 716 23.97 -19.42 4.58
CA ARG A 716 23.89 -20.65 5.41
C ARG A 716 22.61 -21.43 5.17
N THR A 717 21.61 -20.81 4.55
CA THR A 717 20.31 -21.44 4.33
C THR A 717 20.46 -22.67 3.43
N LYS A 718 19.62 -23.70 3.68
CA LYS A 718 19.59 -24.90 2.85
C LYS A 718 19.21 -24.58 1.40
N LEU A 719 18.39 -23.54 1.20
CA LEU A 719 18.00 -23.02 -0.11
C LEU A 719 19.23 -22.55 -0.91
N PHE A 720 20.06 -21.67 -0.33
CA PHE A 720 21.23 -21.12 -1.01
C PHE A 720 22.24 -22.21 -1.44
N VAL A 721 22.44 -23.21 -0.59
CA VAL A 721 23.32 -24.36 -0.90
C VAL A 721 22.75 -25.17 -2.07
N LYS A 722 21.44 -25.47 -2.08
CA LYS A 722 20.80 -26.18 -3.21
C LYS A 722 20.84 -25.39 -4.52
N MET A 723 20.60 -24.08 -4.47
CA MET A 723 20.70 -23.21 -5.64
C MET A 723 22.12 -23.19 -6.22
N SER A 724 23.13 -23.02 -5.36
CA SER A 724 24.54 -23.15 -5.75
C SER A 724 24.87 -24.55 -6.29
N GLY A 725 24.22 -25.58 -5.75
CA GLY A 725 24.23 -26.95 -6.24
C GLY A 725 23.80 -27.07 -7.69
N GLY A 726 22.63 -26.52 -8.02
CA GLY A 726 22.10 -26.52 -9.38
C GLY A 726 23.01 -25.80 -10.38
N LEU A 727 23.59 -24.66 -10.00
CA LEU A 727 24.57 -23.95 -10.84
C LEU A 727 25.83 -24.78 -11.09
N THR A 728 26.34 -25.46 -10.05
CA THR A 728 27.49 -26.38 -10.20
C THR A 728 27.15 -27.55 -11.11
N PHE A 729 25.93 -28.09 -11.00
CA PHE A 729 25.43 -29.16 -11.86
C PHE A 729 25.29 -28.73 -13.31
N ILE A 730 24.73 -27.55 -13.59
CA ILE A 730 24.60 -27.00 -14.95
C ILE A 730 25.98 -26.96 -15.62
N TRP A 731 26.97 -26.36 -14.96
CA TRP A 731 28.32 -26.29 -15.51
C TRP A 731 28.97 -27.68 -15.61
N GLY A 732 28.84 -28.53 -14.59
CA GLY A 732 29.35 -29.91 -14.63
C GLY A 732 28.79 -30.71 -15.80
N MET A 733 27.49 -30.58 -16.07
CA MET A 733 26.82 -31.20 -17.21
C MET A 733 27.28 -30.62 -18.54
N THR A 734 27.53 -29.32 -18.63
CA THR A 734 28.08 -28.69 -19.84
C THR A 734 29.45 -29.27 -20.19
N PHE A 735 30.37 -29.36 -19.21
CA PHE A 735 31.67 -29.99 -19.43
C PHE A 735 31.52 -31.46 -19.83
N PHE A 736 30.60 -32.20 -19.20
CA PHE A 736 30.37 -33.62 -19.46
C PHE A 736 29.77 -33.89 -20.85
N VAL A 737 28.80 -33.08 -21.29
CA VAL A 737 28.19 -33.20 -22.63
C VAL A 737 29.23 -32.89 -23.71
N ILE A 738 30.04 -31.85 -23.52
CA ILE A 738 31.13 -31.52 -24.46
C ILE A 738 32.13 -32.67 -24.53
N LEU A 739 32.50 -33.28 -23.40
CA LEU A 739 33.36 -34.46 -23.36
C LEU A 739 32.77 -35.64 -24.13
N ILE A 740 31.49 -35.98 -23.92
CA ILE A 740 30.83 -37.09 -24.62
C ILE A 740 30.83 -36.84 -26.12
N MET A 741 30.48 -35.63 -26.56
CA MET A 741 30.47 -35.27 -27.98
C MET A 741 31.86 -35.37 -28.60
N ASP A 742 32.90 -34.96 -27.87
CA ASP A 742 34.30 -35.06 -28.33
C ASP A 742 34.82 -36.50 -28.41
N ILE A 743 34.30 -37.41 -27.56
CA ILE A 743 34.59 -38.84 -27.62
C ILE A 743 33.85 -39.53 -28.79
N THR A 744 32.60 -39.13 -29.03
CA THR A 744 31.68 -39.87 -29.92
C THR A 744 31.64 -39.34 -31.35
N LEU A 745 31.91 -38.06 -31.57
CA LEU A 745 31.80 -37.41 -32.88
C LEU A 745 33.17 -37.08 -33.48
N ILE A 746 33.18 -36.85 -34.79
CA ILE A 746 34.33 -36.30 -35.49
C ILE A 746 34.55 -34.85 -35.01
N ARG A 747 35.80 -34.44 -34.84
CA ARG A 747 36.23 -33.19 -34.20
C ARG A 747 35.51 -31.92 -34.70
N SER A 748 35.19 -31.84 -36.00
CA SER A 748 34.44 -30.72 -36.57
C SER A 748 33.02 -30.60 -35.99
N TYR A 749 32.34 -31.73 -35.77
CA TYR A 749 31.01 -31.79 -35.17
C TYR A 749 31.08 -31.68 -33.64
N ALA A 750 32.10 -32.26 -33.00
CA ALA A 750 32.31 -32.13 -31.56
C ALA A 750 32.46 -30.67 -31.11
N SER A 751 33.06 -29.83 -31.94
CA SER A 751 33.24 -28.40 -31.67
C SER A 751 31.92 -27.62 -31.60
N LEU A 752 30.85 -28.14 -32.22
CA LEU A 752 29.50 -27.58 -32.09
C LEU A 752 28.95 -27.71 -30.66
N ALA A 753 29.46 -28.65 -29.85
CA ALA A 753 29.01 -28.80 -28.46
C ALA A 753 29.33 -27.57 -27.61
N TYR A 754 30.31 -26.74 -28.00
CA TYR A 754 30.65 -25.50 -27.30
C TYR A 754 29.57 -24.41 -27.46
N TYR A 755 28.60 -24.55 -28.37
CA TYR A 755 27.39 -23.71 -28.38
C TYR A 755 26.52 -23.87 -27.12
N MET A 756 26.78 -24.87 -26.28
CA MET A 756 26.19 -24.98 -24.94
C MET A 756 26.67 -23.90 -23.96
N ILE A 757 27.76 -23.19 -24.25
CA ILE A 757 28.28 -22.12 -23.37
C ILE A 757 27.24 -21.00 -23.21
N PRO A 758 26.75 -20.32 -24.28
CA PRO A 758 25.68 -19.33 -24.15
C PRO A 758 24.45 -19.83 -23.38
N LEU A 759 24.03 -21.08 -23.60
CA LEU A 759 22.92 -21.67 -22.87
C LEU A 759 23.24 -21.82 -21.37
N SER A 760 24.46 -22.24 -21.03
CA SER A 760 24.90 -22.37 -19.63
C SER A 760 24.97 -21.01 -18.93
N PHE A 761 25.38 -19.95 -19.63
CA PHE A 761 25.32 -18.57 -19.16
C PHE A 761 23.87 -18.15 -18.90
N TYR A 762 22.98 -18.34 -19.88
CA TYR A 762 21.56 -18.04 -19.75
C TYR A 762 20.94 -18.76 -18.55
N LEU A 763 21.17 -20.07 -18.44
CA LEU A 763 20.69 -20.87 -17.32
C LEU A 763 21.30 -20.41 -16.00
N SER A 764 22.57 -19.99 -15.95
CA SER A 764 23.18 -19.51 -14.70
C SER A 764 22.58 -18.19 -14.19
N ILE A 765 22.03 -17.38 -15.09
CA ILE A 765 21.34 -16.13 -14.74
C ILE A 765 19.88 -16.41 -14.34
N PHE A 766 19.19 -17.29 -15.07
CA PHE A 766 17.76 -17.53 -14.90
C PHE A 766 17.40 -18.59 -13.84
N TYR A 767 18.25 -19.61 -13.68
CA TYR A 767 17.99 -20.75 -12.78
C TYR A 767 17.70 -20.32 -11.32
N PRO A 768 18.46 -19.40 -10.69
CA PRO A 768 18.18 -18.99 -9.31
C PRO A 768 16.75 -18.47 -9.12
N SER A 769 16.28 -17.58 -10.00
CA SER A 769 14.92 -17.02 -9.95
C SER A 769 13.86 -18.10 -10.23
N SER A 770 14.08 -18.92 -11.26
CA SER A 770 13.18 -20.03 -11.61
C SER A 770 13.10 -21.10 -10.51
N TYR A 771 14.17 -21.30 -9.73
CA TYR A 771 14.18 -22.23 -8.62
C TYR A 771 13.35 -21.71 -7.45
N ILE A 772 13.33 -20.40 -7.20
CA ILE A 772 12.49 -19.81 -6.14
C ILE A 772 11.01 -19.89 -6.55
N THR A 773 10.67 -19.46 -7.76
CA THR A 773 9.27 -19.44 -8.23
C THR A 773 8.73 -20.84 -8.49
N GLY A 774 9.55 -21.78 -8.95
CA GLY A 774 9.11 -23.14 -9.30
C GLY A 774 8.79 -24.06 -8.11
N TYR A 775 9.03 -23.63 -6.87
CA TYR A 775 8.70 -24.38 -5.64
C TYR A 775 7.48 -23.83 -4.89
N ILE A 776 6.81 -22.83 -5.47
CA ILE A 776 5.56 -22.26 -4.97
C ILE A 776 4.45 -22.68 -5.94
N ASP A 777 3.46 -23.38 -5.41
CA ASP A 777 2.25 -23.79 -6.13
C ASP A 777 1.15 -22.72 -6.14
#